data_AF-A0A8C7UPF7-F1
#
_entry.id   AF-A0A8C7UPF7-F1
#
_cell.length_a   1.000
_cell.length_b   1.000
_cell.length_c   1.000
_cell.angle_alpha   90.00
_cell.angle_beta   90.00
_cell.angle_gamma   90.00
#
_symmetry.space_group_name_H-M   'P 1'
#
loop_
_entity.id
_entity.type
_entity.pdbx_description
1 polymer ?
#
loop_
_entity_poly.entity_id
_entity_poly.type
_entity_poly.pdbx_seq_one_letter_code
_entity_poly.pdbx_strand_id
1 'polypeptide(L)'
;LSQDKGQKPEADENSFESLEKEFQEVLDELVGDKSLDKFRVEYEKLTNALKKSHESEKRLMTKCRELNAEIVSNSVKVATALKLSQEDQTTITSLKKEIEKAWKMVDAAHDKELRAKETIQTLKHEISNLTKLVEQGAGLSVGQEHGVNDLLKIKEELTKERDELLTEVVTLRKNLTKATASQQEMEVQKEKAMETISQLQQDIQVRQNECSRETRRKEKLEKEVKQLHTDLDTKQSDIKVLNLQSQRSKEEQQRLEQQLREQKILNERATKELEQLQVRNTKLQQENEQNALSLEQLSLDTQQRASDLKVKCVCEIAKLTKMREATQRKFRQTEDQKLEVEQQRDMLKNQIAGLEREMESSKKQMEIDKKGIDELVRERDILNKNMIKAANATEKQLNVVKLHEQSKKNLDQEIMNYRDEAQKQRKIIYQLEKERDRYINEASDLTHKVLQHMEDIKMREMQIFEYKKKIAEAETKLKQQQNLYEAVRSDRNLYSKNLIEAQDEITEMKRKLKIMNHQIDQLREEINSKESALVKEHLEFQREKEKLYVELKHILSRQPGPEAAEQLQIYQQTLRQKTKQLKALSSELNMYESQTQEYKYEIERLAHELQNIKKKYLNQKRKEQQSPLPMPLTPTKFRDHIFSDKWFQLAICI
;
A
#
# COMPACT_ATOMS: atom_id res chain seq x y z
N LEU A 1 -6.21 7.79 -36.00
CA LEU A 1 -7.20 8.05 -37.07
C LEU A 1 -8.34 8.79 -36.39
N SER A 2 -8.67 10.05 -36.72
CA SER A 2 -8.20 10.87 -37.85
C SER A 2 -7.13 11.91 -37.46
N GLN A 3 -6.48 12.54 -38.45
CA GLN A 3 -5.58 13.68 -38.21
C GLN A 3 -6.38 14.96 -37.97
N ASP A 4 -5.78 15.88 -37.22
CA ASP A 4 -6.28 17.24 -37.07
C ASP A 4 -6.27 17.98 -38.42
N LYS A 5 -7.43 18.53 -38.78
CA LYS A 5 -7.65 19.52 -39.85
C LYS A 5 -8.65 20.60 -39.40
N GLY A 6 -8.71 20.89 -38.10
CA GLY A 6 -9.62 21.89 -37.52
C GLY A 6 -9.15 23.33 -37.72
N GLN A 7 -7.83 23.55 -37.84
CA GLN A 7 -7.23 24.87 -38.04
C GLN A 7 -7.29 25.32 -39.52
N LYS A 8 -8.44 25.88 -39.92
CA LYS A 8 -8.54 26.68 -41.15
C LYS A 8 -9.58 27.83 -41.23
N PRO A 9 -10.50 28.07 -40.27
CA PRO A 9 -11.65 28.96 -40.52
C PRO A 9 -11.30 30.44 -40.65
N GLU A 10 -10.31 30.94 -39.91
CA GLU A 10 -9.93 32.36 -39.94
C GLU A 10 -9.41 32.79 -41.32
N ALA A 11 -8.87 31.86 -42.12
CA ALA A 11 -8.48 32.13 -43.50
C ALA A 11 -9.70 32.27 -44.42
N ASP A 12 -10.73 31.43 -44.22
CA ASP A 12 -11.92 31.40 -45.06
C ASP A 12 -12.88 32.56 -44.71
N GLU A 13 -13.02 32.95 -43.44
CA GLU A 13 -13.83 34.10 -43.01
C GLU A 13 -13.29 35.44 -43.55
N ASN A 14 -11.99 35.69 -43.43
CA ASN A 14 -11.34 36.87 -44.03
C ASN A 14 -11.50 36.92 -45.56
N SER A 15 -11.58 35.77 -46.23
CA SER A 15 -11.83 35.71 -47.67
C SER A 15 -13.26 36.12 -48.03
N PHE A 16 -14.25 35.78 -47.20
CA PHE A 16 -15.65 36.15 -47.44
C PHE A 16 -15.92 37.63 -47.14
N GLU A 17 -15.33 38.20 -46.08
CA GLU A 17 -15.43 39.65 -45.81
C GLU A 17 -14.80 40.49 -46.93
N SER A 18 -13.70 40.02 -47.51
CA SER A 18 -13.09 40.64 -48.70
C SER A 18 -14.05 40.60 -49.90
N LEU A 19 -14.70 39.45 -50.12
CA LEU A 19 -15.65 39.26 -51.22
C LEU A 19 -16.94 40.09 -51.05
N GLU A 20 -17.45 40.25 -49.82
CA GLU A 20 -18.59 41.15 -49.55
C GLU A 20 -18.26 42.62 -49.87
N LYS A 21 -17.01 43.04 -49.62
CA LYS A 21 -16.56 44.39 -49.96
C LYS A 21 -16.48 44.59 -51.48
N GLU A 22 -15.96 43.63 -52.23
CA GLU A 22 -15.96 43.64 -53.69
C GLU A 22 -17.39 43.65 -54.26
N PHE A 23 -18.32 42.87 -53.69
CA PHE A 23 -19.74 42.90 -54.10
C PHE A 23 -20.41 44.24 -53.84
N GLN A 24 -20.08 44.93 -52.74
CA GLN A 24 -20.64 46.26 -52.45
C GLN A 24 -20.06 47.32 -53.40
N GLU A 25 -18.77 47.28 -53.70
CA GLU A 25 -18.12 48.20 -54.64
C GLU A 25 -18.74 48.07 -56.06
N VAL A 26 -18.99 46.84 -56.53
CA VAL A 26 -19.70 46.61 -57.81
C VAL A 26 -21.16 47.08 -57.75
N LEU A 27 -21.87 46.91 -56.62
CA LEU A 27 -23.24 47.42 -56.47
C LEU A 27 -23.28 48.96 -56.51
N ASP A 28 -22.31 49.63 -55.90
CA ASP A 28 -22.22 51.09 -55.86
C ASP A 28 -21.86 51.68 -57.24
N GLU A 29 -20.98 51.03 -58.01
CA GLU A 29 -20.73 51.40 -59.42
C GLU A 29 -22.00 51.27 -60.27
N LEU A 30 -22.77 50.19 -60.09
CA LEU A 30 -23.99 49.92 -60.84
C LEU A 30 -25.15 50.89 -60.53
N VAL A 31 -25.08 51.70 -59.45
CA VAL A 31 -26.06 52.76 -59.17
C VAL A 31 -25.93 53.93 -60.17
N GLY A 32 -24.77 54.10 -60.81
CA GLY A 32 -24.52 55.20 -61.75
C GLY A 32 -25.28 55.12 -63.08
N ASP A 33 -25.60 53.91 -63.57
CA ASP A 33 -26.19 53.71 -64.90
C ASP A 33 -27.59 53.08 -64.85
N LYS A 34 -28.61 53.88 -65.20
CA LYS A 34 -30.02 53.45 -65.26
C LYS A 34 -30.31 52.37 -66.31
N SER A 35 -29.43 52.15 -67.28
CA SER A 35 -29.57 51.04 -68.23
C SER A 35 -29.25 49.68 -67.58
N LEU A 36 -28.44 49.67 -66.51
CA LEU A 36 -27.98 48.48 -65.81
C LEU A 36 -28.80 48.13 -64.56
N ASP A 37 -29.78 48.94 -64.15
CA ASP A 37 -30.54 48.73 -62.89
C ASP A 37 -31.24 47.36 -62.81
N LYS A 38 -31.66 46.79 -63.96
CA LYS A 38 -32.15 45.40 -64.02
C LYS A 38 -31.07 44.37 -63.65
N PHE A 39 -29.84 44.57 -64.10
CA PHE A 39 -28.69 43.72 -63.74
C PHE A 39 -28.32 43.93 -62.28
N ARG A 40 -28.29 45.19 -61.80
CA ARG A 40 -28.07 45.55 -60.39
C ARG A 40 -29.04 44.81 -59.47
N VAL A 41 -30.33 44.78 -59.80
CA VAL A 41 -31.37 44.07 -59.00
C VAL A 41 -31.17 42.55 -58.97
N GLU A 42 -30.75 41.90 -60.06
CA GLU A 42 -30.45 40.45 -60.01
C GLU A 42 -29.11 40.15 -59.31
N TYR A 43 -28.11 41.03 -59.44
CA TYR A 43 -26.83 40.95 -58.73
C TYR A 43 -27.02 41.12 -57.22
N GLU A 44 -27.82 42.11 -56.80
CA GLU A 44 -28.19 42.35 -55.40
C GLU A 44 -28.92 41.14 -54.78
N LYS A 45 -29.81 40.47 -55.53
CA LYS A 45 -30.42 39.21 -55.11
C LYS A 45 -29.40 38.08 -54.96
N LEU A 46 -28.46 37.95 -55.91
CA LEU A 46 -27.43 36.91 -55.88
C LEU A 46 -26.49 37.08 -54.68
N THR A 47 -26.01 38.30 -54.42
CA THR A 47 -25.21 38.64 -53.24
C THR A 47 -25.98 38.35 -51.94
N ASN A 48 -27.25 38.74 -51.85
CA ASN A 48 -28.11 38.43 -50.71
C ASN A 48 -28.35 36.91 -50.51
N ALA A 49 -28.41 36.13 -51.59
CA ALA A 49 -28.54 34.67 -51.51
C ALA A 49 -27.22 34.02 -51.04
N LEU A 50 -26.08 34.50 -51.54
CA LEU A 50 -24.75 34.03 -51.15
C LEU A 50 -24.45 34.34 -49.67
N LYS A 51 -24.73 35.56 -49.20
CA LYS A 51 -24.62 35.95 -47.79
C LYS A 51 -25.44 35.03 -46.87
N LYS A 52 -26.71 34.78 -47.21
CA LYS A 52 -27.58 33.86 -46.46
C LYS A 52 -27.07 32.42 -46.48
N SER A 53 -26.47 31.98 -47.59
CA SER A 53 -25.83 30.67 -47.69
C SER A 53 -24.63 30.56 -46.73
N HIS A 54 -23.72 31.53 -46.76
CA HIS A 54 -22.54 31.56 -45.88
C HIS A 54 -22.91 31.71 -44.39
N GLU A 55 -23.91 32.52 -44.05
CA GLU A 55 -24.47 32.57 -42.69
C GLU A 55 -25.06 31.21 -42.24
N SER A 56 -25.61 30.40 -43.15
CA SER A 56 -26.12 29.07 -42.83
C SER A 56 -24.99 28.05 -42.67
N GLU A 57 -23.95 28.14 -43.50
CA GLU A 57 -22.72 27.36 -43.43
C GLU A 57 -21.96 27.61 -42.13
N LYS A 58 -21.75 28.88 -41.75
CA LYS A 58 -21.11 29.27 -40.47
C LYS A 58 -21.86 28.73 -39.25
N ARG A 59 -23.20 28.70 -39.30
CA ARG A 59 -24.04 28.05 -38.27
C ARG A 59 -23.88 26.53 -38.25
N LEU A 60 -23.90 25.87 -39.41
CA LEU A 60 -23.67 24.43 -39.54
C LEU A 60 -22.27 24.03 -39.03
N MET A 61 -21.22 24.75 -39.44
CA MET A 61 -19.84 24.52 -38.99
C MET A 61 -19.67 24.71 -37.49
N THR A 62 -20.35 25.70 -36.90
CA THR A 62 -20.40 25.86 -35.44
C THR A 62 -21.06 24.66 -34.77
N LYS A 63 -22.23 24.22 -35.27
CA LYS A 63 -22.94 23.04 -34.75
C LYS A 63 -22.13 21.75 -34.91
N CYS A 64 -21.37 21.59 -36.00
CA CYS A 64 -20.46 20.47 -36.20
C CYS A 64 -19.29 20.48 -35.20
N ARG A 65 -18.75 21.65 -34.83
CA ARG A 65 -17.73 21.75 -33.77
C ARG A 65 -18.29 21.39 -32.40
N GLU A 66 -19.47 21.89 -32.05
CA GLU A 66 -20.17 21.53 -30.81
C GLU A 66 -20.40 20.02 -30.71
N LEU A 67 -21.00 19.41 -31.74
CA LEU A 67 -21.26 17.97 -31.77
C LEU A 67 -19.97 17.15 -31.75
N ASN A 68 -18.90 17.58 -32.43
CA ASN A 68 -17.61 16.90 -32.37
C ASN A 68 -16.96 17.00 -30.98
N ALA A 69 -17.08 18.14 -30.29
CA ALA A 69 -16.61 18.30 -28.91
C ALA A 69 -17.43 17.45 -27.93
N GLU A 70 -18.76 17.36 -28.11
CA GLU A 70 -19.62 16.46 -27.35
C GLU A 70 -19.23 14.99 -27.56
N ILE A 71 -19.02 14.56 -28.81
CA ILE A 71 -18.55 13.21 -29.18
C ILE A 71 -17.21 12.88 -28.51
N VAL A 72 -16.24 13.80 -28.54
CA VAL A 72 -14.95 13.62 -27.85
C VAL A 72 -15.12 13.56 -26.33
N SER A 73 -15.95 14.42 -25.72
CA SER A 73 -16.20 14.34 -24.27
C SER A 73 -16.88 13.03 -23.87
N ASN A 74 -17.79 12.53 -24.72
CA ASN A 74 -18.55 11.32 -24.45
C ASN A 74 -17.73 10.05 -24.71
N SER A 75 -16.79 10.05 -25.68
CA SER A 75 -15.85 8.93 -25.85
C SER A 75 -14.90 8.78 -24.66
N VAL A 76 -14.44 9.89 -24.06
CA VAL A 76 -13.66 9.88 -22.81
C VAL A 76 -14.48 9.33 -21.63
N LYS A 77 -15.76 9.72 -21.50
CA LYS A 77 -16.67 9.16 -20.47
C LYS A 77 -16.87 7.64 -20.66
N VAL A 78 -17.10 7.19 -21.90
CA VAL A 78 -17.25 5.76 -22.23
C VAL A 78 -15.97 4.97 -21.94
N ALA A 79 -14.79 5.50 -22.32
CA ALA A 79 -13.52 4.87 -22.00
C ALA A 79 -13.27 4.76 -20.48
N THR A 80 -13.66 5.78 -19.72
CA THR A 80 -13.58 5.79 -18.24
C THR A 80 -14.52 4.76 -17.62
N ALA A 81 -15.77 4.68 -18.10
CA ALA A 81 -16.74 3.69 -17.63
C ALA A 81 -16.33 2.25 -17.96
N LEU A 82 -15.73 2.01 -19.14
CA LEU A 82 -15.17 0.70 -19.50
C LEU A 82 -13.99 0.31 -18.60
N LYS A 83 -13.12 1.25 -18.24
CA LYS A 83 -12.00 1.00 -17.31
C LYS A 83 -12.50 0.63 -15.91
N LEU A 84 -13.46 1.38 -15.37
CA LEU A 84 -14.09 1.05 -14.08
C LEU A 84 -14.77 -0.32 -14.12
N SER A 85 -15.51 -0.63 -15.20
CA SER A 85 -16.14 -1.94 -15.39
C SER A 85 -15.13 -3.11 -15.45
N GLN A 86 -13.92 -2.89 -16.00
CA GLN A 86 -12.84 -3.87 -15.94
C GLN A 86 -12.26 -4.02 -14.52
N GLU A 87 -12.06 -2.92 -13.80
CA GLU A 87 -11.57 -2.92 -12.41
C GLU A 87 -12.56 -3.64 -11.46
N ASP A 88 -13.85 -3.33 -11.58
CA ASP A 88 -14.95 -4.05 -10.92
C ASP A 88 -14.93 -5.55 -11.25
N GLN A 89 -14.79 -5.91 -12.54
CA GLN A 89 -14.76 -7.30 -12.96
C GLN A 89 -13.55 -8.06 -12.37
N THR A 90 -12.37 -7.45 -12.25
CA THR A 90 -11.23 -8.07 -11.55
C THR A 90 -11.49 -8.24 -10.06
N THR A 91 -12.14 -7.26 -9.43
CA THR A 91 -12.51 -7.30 -7.99
C THR A 91 -13.56 -8.37 -7.70
N ILE A 92 -14.58 -8.50 -8.55
CA ILE A 92 -15.58 -9.58 -8.47
C ILE A 92 -14.91 -10.95 -8.63
N THR A 93 -13.91 -11.07 -9.51
CA THR A 93 -13.16 -12.32 -9.70
C THR A 93 -12.27 -12.66 -8.49
N SER A 94 -11.66 -11.68 -7.81
CA SER A 94 -10.91 -11.94 -6.58
C SER A 94 -11.83 -12.36 -5.43
N LEU A 95 -12.93 -11.64 -5.20
CA LEU A 95 -13.91 -11.95 -4.15
C LEU A 95 -14.54 -13.34 -4.33
N LYS A 96 -14.89 -13.74 -5.57
CA LYS A 96 -15.35 -15.12 -5.85
C LYS A 96 -14.34 -16.18 -5.45
N LYS A 97 -13.05 -15.94 -5.71
CA LYS A 97 -11.95 -16.84 -5.33
C LYS A 97 -11.72 -16.91 -3.82
N GLU A 98 -12.04 -15.84 -3.09
CA GLU A 98 -12.00 -15.83 -1.62
C GLU A 98 -13.20 -16.54 -0.99
N ILE A 99 -14.40 -16.36 -1.55
CA ILE A 99 -15.59 -17.14 -1.16
C ILE A 99 -15.36 -18.65 -1.38
N GLU A 100 -14.75 -19.03 -2.51
CA GLU A 100 -14.43 -20.45 -2.79
C GLU A 100 -13.38 -21.02 -1.81
N LYS A 101 -12.39 -20.23 -1.40
CA LYS A 101 -11.46 -20.60 -0.31
C LYS A 101 -12.19 -20.75 1.03
N ALA A 102 -13.08 -19.82 1.37
CA ALA A 102 -13.83 -19.84 2.61
C ALA A 102 -14.71 -21.08 2.71
N TRP A 103 -15.43 -21.42 1.63
CA TRP A 103 -16.17 -22.69 1.51
C TRP A 103 -15.28 -23.90 1.77
N LYS A 104 -14.15 -24.01 1.06
CA LYS A 104 -13.21 -25.14 1.24
C LYS A 104 -12.61 -25.23 2.65
N MET A 105 -12.50 -24.11 3.38
CA MET A 105 -12.12 -24.11 4.79
C MET A 105 -13.25 -24.55 5.73
N VAL A 106 -14.51 -24.23 5.41
CA VAL A 106 -15.70 -24.72 6.13
C VAL A 106 -15.86 -26.23 5.91
N ASP A 107 -15.79 -26.71 4.67
CA ASP A 107 -15.83 -28.13 4.34
C ASP A 107 -14.74 -28.90 5.10
N ALA A 108 -13.48 -28.44 5.02
CA ALA A 108 -12.35 -29.05 5.71
C ALA A 108 -12.37 -28.91 7.25
N ALA A 109 -13.23 -28.04 7.81
CA ALA A 109 -13.49 -27.97 9.24
C ALA A 109 -14.57 -28.99 9.65
N HIS A 110 -15.65 -29.10 8.88
CA HIS A 110 -16.72 -30.08 9.10
C HIS A 110 -16.21 -31.53 8.95
N ASP A 111 -15.34 -31.78 7.98
CA ASP A 111 -14.67 -33.08 7.79
C ASP A 111 -13.83 -33.49 9.01
N LYS A 112 -13.22 -32.52 9.71
CA LYS A 112 -12.48 -32.76 10.97
C LYS A 112 -13.43 -32.95 12.15
N GLU A 113 -14.52 -32.21 12.18
CA GLU A 113 -15.58 -32.34 13.18
C GLU A 113 -16.22 -33.75 13.16
N LEU A 114 -16.49 -34.28 11.96
CA LEU A 114 -17.00 -35.64 11.74
C LEU A 114 -16.02 -36.69 12.27
N ARG A 115 -14.76 -36.65 11.85
CA ARG A 115 -13.71 -37.60 12.31
C ARG A 115 -13.48 -37.52 13.83
N ALA A 116 -13.57 -36.32 14.42
CA ALA A 116 -13.51 -36.13 15.86
C ALA A 116 -14.73 -36.77 16.56
N LYS A 117 -15.95 -36.63 16.00
CA LYS A 117 -17.16 -37.30 16.50
C LYS A 117 -17.06 -38.82 16.43
N GLU A 118 -16.52 -39.38 15.35
CA GLU A 118 -16.25 -40.83 15.21
C GLU A 118 -15.22 -41.32 16.24
N THR A 119 -14.15 -40.57 16.45
CA THR A 119 -13.12 -40.88 17.46
C THR A 119 -13.69 -40.82 18.89
N ILE A 120 -14.60 -39.87 19.17
CA ILE A 120 -15.31 -39.80 20.45
C ILE A 120 -16.29 -40.99 20.61
N GLN A 121 -16.87 -41.52 19.54
CA GLN A 121 -17.73 -42.71 19.61
C GLN A 121 -16.93 -44.00 19.86
N THR A 122 -15.80 -44.19 19.18
CA THR A 122 -14.91 -45.34 19.40
C THR A 122 -14.34 -45.35 20.81
N LEU A 123 -13.79 -44.23 21.29
CA LEU A 123 -13.30 -44.10 22.67
C LEU A 123 -14.39 -44.34 23.72
N LYS A 124 -15.64 -43.90 23.48
CA LYS A 124 -16.78 -44.22 24.37
C LYS A 124 -17.12 -45.72 24.38
N HIS A 125 -16.97 -46.40 23.25
CA HIS A 125 -17.19 -47.84 23.17
C HIS A 125 -16.06 -48.61 23.88
N GLU A 126 -14.80 -48.21 23.70
CA GLU A 126 -13.64 -48.76 24.41
C GLU A 126 -13.76 -48.56 25.92
N ILE A 127 -14.11 -47.35 26.39
CA ILE A 127 -14.39 -47.09 27.82
C ILE A 127 -15.50 -48.01 28.35
N SER A 128 -16.58 -48.23 27.60
CA SER A 128 -17.65 -49.15 27.99
C SER A 128 -17.18 -50.61 28.09
N ASN A 129 -16.31 -51.05 27.17
CA ASN A 129 -15.79 -52.41 27.14
C ASN A 129 -14.73 -52.63 28.22
N LEU A 130 -13.85 -51.66 28.47
CA LEU A 130 -12.88 -51.68 29.57
C LEU A 130 -13.58 -51.64 30.93
N THR A 131 -14.65 -50.87 31.10
CA THR A 131 -15.46 -50.87 32.33
C THR A 131 -16.00 -52.27 32.63
N LYS A 132 -16.57 -52.95 31.62
CA LYS A 132 -17.05 -54.35 31.76
C LYS A 132 -15.92 -55.34 32.04
N LEU A 133 -14.73 -55.14 31.47
CA LEU A 133 -13.56 -55.97 31.77
C LEU A 133 -13.12 -55.82 33.23
N VAL A 134 -13.13 -54.60 33.76
CA VAL A 134 -12.81 -54.31 35.16
C VAL A 134 -13.87 -54.91 36.11
N GLU A 135 -15.16 -54.86 35.75
CA GLU A 135 -16.24 -55.53 36.48
C GLU A 135 -16.12 -57.07 36.49
N GLN A 136 -15.40 -57.66 35.54
CA GLN A 136 -15.18 -59.11 35.42
C GLN A 136 -13.79 -59.57 35.92
N GLY A 137 -12.86 -58.65 36.17
CA GLY A 137 -11.43 -58.93 36.38
C GLY A 137 -10.98 -59.24 37.81
N ALA A 138 -11.91 -59.52 38.74
CA ALA A 138 -11.61 -59.61 40.17
C ALA A 138 -11.42 -61.07 40.67
N GLY A 139 -10.34 -61.76 40.27
CA GLY A 139 -10.03 -63.07 40.85
C GLY A 139 -8.72 -63.75 40.45
N LEU A 140 -7.87 -64.00 41.47
CA LEU A 140 -6.79 -65.02 41.54
C LEU A 140 -5.56 -64.80 40.61
N SER A 141 -4.32 -65.21 40.95
CA SER A 141 -3.75 -65.72 42.21
C SER A 141 -2.24 -65.37 42.29
N VAL A 142 -1.59 -65.66 43.43
CA VAL A 142 -0.19 -65.34 43.76
C VAL A 142 0.82 -66.38 43.27
N GLY A 143 1.97 -65.93 42.75
CA GLY A 143 3.18 -66.70 42.47
C GLY A 143 3.89 -66.21 41.19
N GLN A 144 5.21 -66.06 41.09
CA GLN A 144 6.32 -66.32 42.02
C GLN A 144 7.38 -65.18 41.92
N GLU A 145 8.46 -65.24 42.71
CA GLU A 145 9.36 -64.10 43.01
C GLU A 145 10.12 -63.47 41.83
N HIS A 146 10.19 -64.11 40.65
CA HIS A 146 10.63 -63.43 39.42
C HIS A 146 9.79 -62.18 39.12
N GLY A 147 8.48 -62.27 39.41
CA GLY A 147 7.55 -61.17 39.31
C GLY A 147 7.90 -59.97 40.20
N VAL A 148 8.75 -60.08 41.23
CA VAL A 148 9.17 -58.90 42.02
C VAL A 148 10.10 -58.00 41.21
N ASN A 149 11.03 -58.57 40.42
CA ASN A 149 11.93 -57.78 39.58
C ASN A 149 11.19 -57.20 38.38
N ASP A 150 10.28 -57.96 37.76
CA ASP A 150 9.50 -57.45 36.63
C ASP A 150 8.37 -56.50 37.09
N LEU A 151 7.80 -56.66 38.29
CA LEU A 151 6.95 -55.63 38.92
C LEU A 151 7.75 -54.40 39.34
N LEU A 152 9.04 -54.51 39.68
CA LEU A 152 9.89 -53.33 39.91
C LEU A 152 10.15 -52.58 38.60
N LYS A 153 10.45 -53.26 37.49
CA LYS A 153 10.54 -52.63 36.16
C LYS A 153 9.21 -52.02 35.74
N ILE A 154 8.11 -52.77 35.78
CA ILE A 154 6.77 -52.28 35.44
C ILE A 154 6.38 -51.11 36.36
N LYS A 155 6.76 -51.13 37.64
CA LYS A 155 6.58 -49.97 38.54
C LYS A 155 7.44 -48.79 38.12
N GLU A 156 8.70 -48.97 37.74
CA GLU A 156 9.58 -47.88 37.28
C GLU A 156 9.11 -47.31 35.93
N GLU A 157 8.68 -48.16 35.00
CA GLU A 157 8.06 -47.81 33.73
C GLU A 157 6.74 -47.05 33.93
N LEU A 158 5.81 -47.57 34.75
CA LEU A 158 4.57 -46.87 35.12
C LEU A 158 4.82 -45.60 35.94
N THR A 159 5.89 -45.53 36.74
CA THR A 159 6.29 -44.32 37.48
C THR A 159 6.81 -43.26 36.50
N LYS A 160 7.60 -43.66 35.52
CA LYS A 160 8.12 -42.80 34.46
C LYS A 160 7.02 -42.35 33.51
N GLU A 161 6.13 -43.24 33.09
CA GLU A 161 4.95 -42.93 32.28
C GLU A 161 3.99 -41.99 33.03
N ARG A 162 3.73 -42.25 34.32
CA ARG A 162 3.00 -41.31 35.20
C ARG A 162 3.65 -39.93 35.21
N ASP A 163 4.97 -39.85 35.39
CA ASP A 163 5.66 -38.56 35.49
C ASP A 163 5.76 -37.83 34.15
N GLU A 164 5.92 -38.56 33.04
CA GLU A 164 5.81 -38.03 31.68
C GLU A 164 4.40 -37.47 31.42
N LEU A 165 3.34 -38.26 31.66
CA LEU A 165 1.94 -37.81 31.59
C LEU A 165 1.64 -36.65 32.55
N LEU A 166 2.25 -36.60 33.74
CA LEU A 166 2.06 -35.52 34.70
C LEU A 166 2.76 -34.24 34.23
N THR A 167 3.94 -34.33 33.62
CA THR A 167 4.56 -33.18 32.93
C THR A 167 3.74 -32.73 31.71
N GLU A 168 3.17 -33.66 30.93
CA GLU A 168 2.28 -33.32 29.83
C GLU A 168 1.05 -32.58 30.35
N VAL A 169 0.34 -33.10 31.37
CA VAL A 169 -0.79 -32.43 32.02
C VAL A 169 -0.43 -31.04 32.56
N VAL A 170 0.78 -30.86 33.11
CA VAL A 170 1.27 -29.53 33.55
C VAL A 170 1.49 -28.59 32.36
N THR A 171 2.06 -29.06 31.25
CA THR A 171 2.23 -28.21 30.04
C THR A 171 0.91 -27.90 29.34
N LEU A 172 -0.01 -28.87 29.25
CA LEU A 172 -1.36 -28.69 28.72
C LEU A 172 -2.16 -27.68 29.56
N ARG A 173 -2.10 -27.78 30.90
CA ARG A 173 -2.70 -26.78 31.80
C ARG A 173 -2.10 -25.39 31.58
N LYS A 174 -0.76 -25.28 31.48
CA LYS A 174 -0.06 -24.01 31.23
C LYS A 174 -0.42 -23.39 29.87
N ASN A 175 -0.61 -24.22 28.85
CA ASN A 175 -1.05 -23.80 27.52
C ASN A 175 -2.54 -23.39 27.51
N LEU A 176 -3.39 -24.11 28.23
CA LEU A 176 -4.80 -23.75 28.42
C LEU A 176 -4.94 -22.39 29.12
N THR A 177 -4.23 -22.15 30.23
CA THR A 177 -4.25 -20.84 30.92
C THR A 177 -3.82 -19.70 30.01
N LYS A 178 -2.80 -19.90 29.16
CA LYS A 178 -2.39 -18.91 28.15
C LYS A 178 -3.47 -18.67 27.09
N ALA A 179 -4.11 -19.73 26.60
CA ALA A 179 -5.18 -19.63 25.61
C ALA A 179 -6.39 -18.88 26.17
N THR A 180 -6.82 -19.19 27.40
CA THR A 180 -7.91 -18.48 28.09
C THR A 180 -7.60 -17.01 28.31
N ALA A 181 -6.37 -16.67 28.75
CA ALA A 181 -5.96 -15.27 28.91
C ALA A 181 -5.98 -14.50 27.58
N SER A 182 -5.46 -15.11 26.50
CA SER A 182 -5.50 -14.53 25.16
C SER A 182 -6.93 -14.39 24.61
N GLN A 183 -7.83 -15.33 24.93
CA GLN A 183 -9.25 -15.24 24.57
C GLN A 183 -9.91 -14.04 25.27
N GLN A 184 -9.71 -13.89 26.59
CA GLN A 184 -10.26 -12.78 27.37
C GLN A 184 -9.76 -11.42 26.86
N GLU A 185 -8.48 -11.31 26.48
CA GLU A 185 -7.94 -10.10 25.88
C GLU A 185 -8.61 -9.77 24.54
N MET A 186 -8.83 -10.77 23.67
CA MET A 186 -9.53 -10.61 22.40
C MET A 186 -11.03 -10.27 22.58
N GLU A 187 -11.68 -10.80 23.62
CA GLU A 187 -13.06 -10.47 23.96
C GLU A 187 -13.19 -9.00 24.41
N VAL A 188 -12.30 -8.51 25.27
CA VAL A 188 -12.26 -7.09 25.67
C VAL A 188 -11.91 -6.16 24.50
N GLN A 189 -11.06 -6.59 23.56
CA GLN A 189 -10.79 -5.81 22.33
C GLN A 189 -12.02 -5.76 21.41
N LYS A 190 -12.75 -6.88 21.28
CA LYS A 190 -14.00 -6.97 20.51
C LYS A 190 -15.10 -6.07 21.10
N GLU A 191 -15.27 -6.04 22.42
CA GLU A 191 -16.26 -5.18 23.07
C GLU A 191 -15.99 -3.70 22.80
N LYS A 192 -14.74 -3.24 22.98
CA LYS A 192 -14.34 -1.86 22.66
C LYS A 192 -14.54 -1.51 21.18
N ALA A 193 -14.32 -2.46 20.27
CA ALA A 193 -14.61 -2.28 18.86
C ALA A 193 -16.13 -2.15 18.60
N MET A 194 -16.97 -2.92 19.30
CA MET A 194 -18.43 -2.82 19.20
C MET A 194 -18.97 -1.49 19.76
N GLU A 195 -18.44 -1.02 20.90
CA GLU A 195 -18.74 0.32 21.43
C GLU A 195 -18.37 1.42 20.43
N THR A 196 -17.16 1.34 19.85
CA THR A 196 -16.68 2.30 18.84
C THR A 196 -17.57 2.29 17.58
N ILE A 197 -18.00 1.12 17.11
CA ILE A 197 -18.93 0.99 15.98
C ILE A 197 -20.29 1.62 16.32
N SER A 198 -20.80 1.42 17.55
CA SER A 198 -22.08 2.00 17.99
C SER A 198 -22.02 3.54 18.05
N GLN A 199 -20.92 4.10 18.58
CA GLN A 199 -20.71 5.56 18.58
C GLN A 199 -20.64 6.11 17.15
N LEU A 200 -19.88 5.46 16.25
CA LEU A 200 -19.78 5.89 14.85
C LEU A 200 -21.13 5.81 14.11
N GLN A 201 -21.96 4.81 14.42
CA GLN A 201 -23.33 4.73 13.88
C GLN A 201 -24.21 5.88 14.38
N GLN A 202 -24.11 6.26 15.65
CA GLN A 202 -24.82 7.41 16.21
C GLN A 202 -24.35 8.73 15.57
N ASP A 203 -23.04 8.92 15.41
CA ASP A 203 -22.46 10.11 14.79
C ASP A 203 -22.90 10.23 13.32
N ILE A 204 -22.86 9.13 12.55
CA ILE A 204 -23.38 9.07 11.17
C ILE A 204 -24.85 9.48 11.13
N GLN A 205 -25.69 8.97 12.04
CA GLN A 205 -27.11 9.32 12.10
C GLN A 205 -27.34 10.81 12.41
N VAL A 206 -26.50 11.42 13.27
CA VAL A 206 -26.51 12.87 13.53
C VAL A 206 -26.10 13.65 12.27
N ARG A 207 -25.00 13.29 11.60
CA ARG A 207 -24.56 13.96 10.37
C ARG A 207 -25.57 13.84 9.24
N GLN A 208 -26.24 12.71 9.10
CA GLN A 208 -27.30 12.51 8.11
C GLN A 208 -28.51 13.41 8.39
N ASN A 209 -28.87 13.59 9.67
CA ASN A 209 -29.89 14.54 10.10
C ASN A 209 -29.49 16.00 9.83
N GLU A 210 -28.25 16.39 10.14
CA GLU A 210 -27.71 17.73 9.83
C GLU A 210 -27.77 18.04 8.32
N CYS A 211 -27.28 17.12 7.49
CA CYS A 211 -27.30 17.22 6.03
C CYS A 211 -28.74 17.42 5.49
N SER A 212 -29.71 16.68 6.03
CA SER A 212 -31.12 16.84 5.66
C SER A 212 -31.70 18.22 6.00
N ARG A 213 -31.24 18.84 7.11
CA ARG A 213 -31.68 20.17 7.54
C ARG A 213 -31.10 21.27 6.65
N GLU A 214 -29.81 21.20 6.34
CA GLU A 214 -29.15 22.17 5.47
C GLU A 214 -29.57 22.03 4.01
N THR A 215 -29.90 20.83 3.53
CA THR A 215 -30.53 20.65 2.20
C THR A 215 -31.89 21.37 2.13
N ARG A 216 -32.76 21.18 3.13
CA ARG A 216 -34.05 21.91 3.23
C ARG A 216 -33.89 23.42 3.42
N ARG A 217 -32.77 23.88 3.98
CA ARG A 217 -32.42 25.30 4.10
C ARG A 217 -31.98 25.88 2.75
N LYS A 218 -31.10 25.17 2.04
CA LYS A 218 -30.68 25.49 0.68
C LYS A 218 -31.89 25.60 -0.26
N GLU A 219 -32.80 24.63 -0.24
CA GLU A 219 -34.03 24.65 -1.06
C GLU A 219 -34.94 25.87 -0.81
N LYS A 220 -34.93 26.43 0.41
CA LYS A 220 -35.65 27.67 0.73
C LYS A 220 -34.92 28.88 0.18
N LEU A 221 -33.62 29.01 0.46
CA LEU A 221 -32.79 30.10 -0.03
C LEU A 221 -32.74 30.15 -1.56
N GLU A 222 -32.73 29.00 -2.25
CA GLU A 222 -32.83 28.95 -3.72
C GLU A 222 -34.19 29.44 -4.26
N LYS A 223 -35.28 29.26 -3.51
CA LYS A 223 -36.60 29.80 -3.87
C LYS A 223 -36.68 31.31 -3.60
N GLU A 224 -36.13 31.76 -2.47
CA GLU A 224 -36.03 33.18 -2.12
C GLU A 224 -35.16 33.94 -3.15
N VAL A 225 -34.00 33.40 -3.54
CA VAL A 225 -33.14 33.97 -4.60
C VAL A 225 -33.86 34.01 -5.95
N LYS A 226 -34.61 32.96 -6.33
CA LYS A 226 -35.40 32.96 -7.58
C LYS A 226 -36.50 34.02 -7.57
N GLN A 227 -37.21 34.19 -6.44
CA GLN A 227 -38.22 35.24 -6.29
C GLN A 227 -37.59 36.64 -6.37
N LEU A 228 -36.50 36.87 -5.64
CA LEU A 228 -35.77 38.15 -5.68
C LEU A 228 -35.23 38.47 -7.09
N HIS A 229 -34.88 37.45 -7.89
CA HIS A 229 -34.48 37.65 -9.28
C HIS A 229 -35.66 38.07 -10.17
N THR A 230 -36.85 37.46 -10.04
CA THR A 230 -38.06 37.90 -10.74
C THR A 230 -38.56 39.27 -10.27
N ASP A 231 -38.37 39.60 -9.00
CA ASP A 231 -38.68 40.92 -8.45
C ASP A 231 -37.71 41.98 -8.98
N LEU A 232 -36.42 41.64 -9.13
CA LEU A 232 -35.42 42.49 -9.79
C LEU A 232 -35.78 42.74 -11.26
N ASP A 233 -36.09 41.69 -12.03
CA ASP A 233 -36.44 41.81 -13.46
C ASP A 233 -37.71 42.64 -13.69
N THR A 234 -38.73 42.46 -12.84
CA THR A 234 -39.94 43.30 -12.92
C THR A 234 -39.62 44.76 -12.61
N LYS A 235 -38.84 45.06 -11.56
CA LYS A 235 -38.38 46.44 -11.28
C LYS A 235 -37.49 47.01 -12.39
N GLN A 236 -36.65 46.20 -13.01
CA GLN A 236 -35.84 46.59 -14.17
C GLN A 236 -36.71 46.91 -15.39
N SER A 237 -37.91 46.31 -15.50
CA SER A 237 -38.89 46.66 -16.53
C SER A 237 -39.69 47.93 -16.18
N ASP A 238 -40.12 48.10 -14.91
CA ASP A 238 -40.74 49.33 -14.41
C ASP A 238 -39.85 50.56 -14.67
N ILE A 239 -38.55 50.45 -14.37
CA ILE A 239 -37.56 51.52 -14.58
C ILE A 239 -37.44 51.88 -16.07
N LYS A 240 -37.50 50.90 -16.99
CA LYS A 240 -37.49 51.15 -18.44
C LYS A 240 -38.75 51.91 -18.87
N VAL A 241 -39.93 51.54 -18.36
CA VAL A 241 -41.20 52.23 -18.65
C VAL A 241 -41.20 53.65 -18.11
N LEU A 242 -40.76 53.86 -16.87
CA LEU A 242 -40.69 55.18 -16.23
C LEU A 242 -39.67 56.10 -16.92
N ASN A 243 -38.53 55.59 -17.35
CA ASN A 243 -37.56 56.35 -18.16
C ASN A 243 -38.16 56.78 -19.51
N LEU A 244 -38.90 55.89 -20.19
CA LEU A 244 -39.56 56.21 -21.46
C LEU A 244 -40.66 57.27 -21.27
N GLN A 245 -41.41 57.23 -20.17
CA GLN A 245 -42.37 58.27 -19.81
C GLN A 245 -41.68 59.60 -19.50
N SER A 246 -40.63 59.60 -18.67
CA SER A 246 -39.85 60.80 -18.32
C SER A 246 -39.25 61.49 -19.54
N GLN A 247 -38.76 60.71 -20.52
CA GLN A 247 -38.22 61.24 -21.76
C GLN A 247 -39.30 61.89 -22.63
N ARG A 248 -40.47 61.26 -22.81
CA ARG A 248 -41.62 61.87 -23.50
C ARG A 248 -42.06 63.18 -22.83
N SER A 249 -42.13 63.23 -21.51
CA SER A 249 -42.46 64.46 -20.78
C SER A 249 -41.42 65.57 -20.93
N LYS A 250 -40.12 65.24 -21.09
CA LYS A 250 -39.09 66.22 -21.45
C LYS A 250 -39.25 66.77 -22.87
N GLU A 251 -39.54 65.91 -23.83
CA GLU A 251 -39.79 66.30 -25.23
C GLU A 251 -41.02 67.21 -25.33
N GLU A 252 -42.09 66.89 -24.59
CA GLU A 252 -43.29 67.73 -24.50
C GLU A 252 -43.04 69.06 -23.77
N GLN A 253 -42.27 69.06 -22.68
CA GLN A 253 -41.83 70.28 -21.99
C GLN A 253 -41.03 71.19 -22.95
N GLN A 254 -40.05 70.65 -23.67
CA GLN A 254 -39.24 71.43 -24.61
C GLN A 254 -40.09 72.05 -25.73
N ARG A 255 -41.09 71.32 -26.23
CA ARG A 255 -42.05 71.81 -27.23
C ARG A 255 -42.88 72.97 -26.69
N LEU A 256 -43.39 72.88 -25.45
CA LEU A 256 -44.13 73.95 -24.78
C LEU A 256 -43.23 75.17 -24.48
N GLU A 257 -41.98 74.95 -24.08
CA GLU A 257 -41.00 76.02 -23.88
C GLU A 257 -40.57 76.73 -25.18
N GLN A 258 -40.60 76.03 -26.32
CA GLN A 258 -40.44 76.67 -27.64
C GLN A 258 -41.67 77.52 -27.98
N GLN A 259 -42.88 76.97 -27.89
CA GLN A 259 -44.12 77.72 -28.15
C GLN A 259 -44.25 78.96 -27.25
N LEU A 260 -43.85 78.87 -25.98
CA LEU A 260 -43.84 80.01 -25.06
C LEU A 260 -42.82 81.09 -25.46
N ARG A 261 -41.67 80.72 -26.05
CA ARG A 261 -40.70 81.69 -26.60
C ARG A 261 -41.24 82.37 -27.87
N GLU A 262 -41.86 81.62 -28.77
CA GLU A 262 -42.49 82.16 -29.98
C GLU A 262 -43.62 83.15 -29.62
N GLN A 263 -44.48 82.80 -28.66
CA GLN A 263 -45.53 83.68 -28.15
C GLN A 263 -45.00 84.94 -27.46
N LYS A 264 -43.87 84.86 -26.72
CA LYS A 264 -43.21 86.06 -26.17
C LYS A 264 -42.72 87.01 -27.27
N ILE A 265 -42.08 86.48 -28.31
CA ILE A 265 -41.59 87.27 -29.45
C ILE A 265 -42.74 87.94 -30.20
N LEU A 266 -43.87 87.27 -30.37
CA LEU A 266 -45.09 87.86 -30.95
C LEU A 266 -45.65 88.99 -30.06
N ASN A 267 -45.71 88.79 -28.75
CA ASN A 267 -46.21 89.79 -27.80
C ASN A 267 -45.28 91.03 -27.72
N GLU A 268 -43.96 90.84 -27.78
CA GLU A 268 -42.98 91.94 -27.87
C GLU A 268 -43.10 92.75 -29.18
N ARG A 269 -43.52 92.14 -30.29
CA ARG A 269 -43.82 92.85 -31.53
C ARG A 269 -45.11 93.65 -31.40
N ALA A 270 -46.18 93.02 -30.91
CA ALA A 270 -47.47 93.68 -30.71
C ALA A 270 -47.39 94.87 -29.72
N THR A 271 -46.58 94.77 -28.67
CA THR A 271 -46.34 95.92 -27.76
C THR A 271 -45.56 97.05 -28.42
N LYS A 272 -44.54 96.76 -29.23
CA LYS A 272 -43.83 97.80 -30.01
C LYS A 272 -44.70 98.46 -31.07
N GLU A 273 -45.61 97.72 -31.70
CA GLU A 273 -46.62 98.27 -32.61
C GLU A 273 -47.63 99.15 -31.87
N LEU A 274 -48.07 98.74 -30.68
CA LEU A 274 -48.93 99.54 -29.80
C LEU A 274 -48.23 100.84 -29.36
N GLU A 275 -46.98 100.78 -28.92
CA GLU A 275 -46.16 101.95 -28.56
C GLU A 275 -46.02 102.93 -29.72
N GLN A 276 -45.75 102.45 -30.93
CA GLN A 276 -45.68 103.29 -32.13
C GLN A 276 -47.01 103.96 -32.46
N LEU A 277 -48.13 103.24 -32.36
CA LEU A 277 -49.47 103.80 -32.53
C LEU A 277 -49.79 104.82 -31.43
N GLN A 278 -49.38 104.58 -30.19
CA GLN A 278 -49.59 105.47 -29.05
C GLN A 278 -48.78 106.78 -29.21
N VAL A 279 -47.52 106.70 -29.64
CA VAL A 279 -46.69 107.88 -29.99
C VAL A 279 -47.29 108.66 -31.16
N ARG A 280 -47.85 107.97 -32.16
CA ARG A 280 -48.54 108.62 -33.30
C ARG A 280 -49.83 109.31 -32.86
N ASN A 281 -50.60 108.69 -31.97
CA ASN A 281 -51.83 109.25 -31.41
C ASN A 281 -51.53 110.52 -30.58
N THR A 282 -50.56 110.47 -29.67
CA THR A 282 -50.15 111.65 -28.89
C THR A 282 -49.65 112.81 -29.75
N LYS A 283 -48.98 112.54 -30.89
CA LYS A 283 -48.61 113.60 -31.84
C LYS A 283 -49.82 114.23 -32.53
N LEU A 284 -50.75 113.42 -33.03
CA LEU A 284 -52.02 113.92 -33.61
C LEU A 284 -52.86 114.69 -32.59
N GLN A 285 -52.80 114.30 -31.31
CA GLN A 285 -53.45 115.04 -30.24
C GLN A 285 -52.78 116.40 -29.97
N GLN A 286 -51.43 116.46 -29.93
CA GLN A 286 -50.70 117.73 -29.84
C GLN A 286 -50.94 118.64 -31.05
N GLU A 287 -51.01 118.09 -32.27
CA GLU A 287 -51.38 118.84 -33.48
C GLU A 287 -52.81 119.40 -33.39
N ASN A 288 -53.76 118.62 -32.86
CA ASN A 288 -55.14 119.10 -32.61
C ASN A 288 -55.20 120.19 -31.52
N GLU A 289 -54.46 120.03 -30.42
CA GLU A 289 -54.36 121.03 -29.35
C GLU A 289 -53.73 122.34 -29.87
N GLN A 290 -52.70 122.25 -30.71
CA GLN A 290 -52.07 123.42 -31.34
C GLN A 290 -52.97 124.07 -32.41
N ASN A 291 -53.77 123.29 -33.14
CA ASN A 291 -54.80 123.82 -34.04
C ASN A 291 -55.94 124.51 -33.28
N ALA A 292 -56.34 123.99 -32.11
CA ALA A 292 -57.32 124.62 -31.23
C ALA A 292 -56.82 125.96 -30.67
N LEU A 293 -55.56 126.01 -30.20
CA LEU A 293 -54.90 127.25 -29.77
C LEU A 293 -54.80 128.28 -30.92
N SER A 294 -54.52 127.84 -32.15
CA SER A 294 -54.52 128.70 -33.33
C SER A 294 -55.92 129.30 -33.62
N LEU A 295 -56.98 128.48 -33.51
CA LEU A 295 -58.37 128.94 -33.61
C LEU A 295 -58.76 129.92 -32.50
N GLU A 296 -58.32 129.68 -31.26
CA GLU A 296 -58.55 130.59 -30.13
C GLU A 296 -57.80 131.92 -30.29
N GLN A 297 -56.58 131.89 -30.81
CA GLN A 297 -55.79 133.08 -31.09
C GLN A 297 -56.36 133.91 -32.26
N LEU A 298 -56.92 133.26 -33.29
CA LEU A 298 -57.72 133.90 -34.35
C LEU A 298 -59.06 134.44 -33.83
N SER A 299 -59.67 133.78 -32.83
CA SER A 299 -60.87 134.26 -32.15
C SER A 299 -60.59 135.56 -31.39
N LEU A 300 -59.49 135.61 -30.62
CA LEU A 300 -59.04 136.81 -29.93
C LEU A 300 -58.76 137.96 -30.91
N ASP A 301 -58.01 137.71 -31.99
CA ASP A 301 -57.68 138.72 -33.01
C ASP A 301 -58.93 139.20 -33.79
N THR A 302 -60.01 138.40 -33.82
CA THR A 302 -61.32 138.81 -34.35
C THR A 302 -62.10 139.64 -33.31
N GLN A 303 -62.11 139.23 -32.04
CA GLN A 303 -62.81 139.93 -30.96
C GLN A 303 -62.14 141.29 -30.63
N GLN A 304 -60.82 141.38 -30.77
CA GLN A 304 -60.03 142.59 -30.55
C GLN A 304 -60.08 143.57 -31.73
N ARG A 305 -60.61 143.16 -32.89
CA ARG A 305 -60.97 144.06 -34.01
C ARG A 305 -62.41 144.57 -33.99
N ALA A 306 -63.23 144.13 -33.03
CA ALA A 306 -64.66 144.44 -32.97
C ALA A 306 -65.04 145.61 -32.04
N SER A 307 -64.08 146.28 -31.38
CA SER A 307 -64.35 147.17 -30.23
C SER A 307 -63.92 148.64 -30.37
N ASP A 308 -63.42 149.10 -31.53
CA ASP A 308 -62.79 150.43 -31.65
C ASP A 308 -63.44 151.34 -32.73
N LEU A 309 -64.72 151.73 -32.55
CA LEU A 309 -65.36 152.73 -33.42
C LEU A 309 -66.60 153.50 -32.86
N LYS A 310 -66.44 154.28 -31.77
CA LYS A 310 -67.26 155.47 -31.42
C LYS A 310 -66.79 156.14 -30.10
N VAL A 311 -66.65 157.46 -29.94
CA VAL A 311 -66.28 158.60 -30.83
C VAL A 311 -65.87 159.79 -29.92
N LYS A 312 -65.18 160.83 -30.44
CA LYS A 312 -64.49 161.88 -29.65
C LYS A 312 -65.26 163.22 -29.43
N CYS A 313 -64.91 163.92 -28.33
CA CYS A 313 -65.11 165.37 -28.03
C CYS A 313 -66.58 165.86 -27.81
N VAL A 314 -66.93 167.01 -27.19
CA VAL A 314 -66.37 168.40 -27.14
C VAL A 314 -66.64 169.13 -25.78
N CYS A 315 -66.08 170.34 -25.62
CA CYS A 315 -65.81 171.20 -24.46
C CYS A 315 -66.96 171.94 -23.67
N GLU A 316 -66.56 172.41 -22.48
CA GLU A 316 -66.76 173.75 -21.85
C GLU A 316 -68.11 174.38 -21.38
N ILE A 317 -68.15 174.61 -20.05
CA ILE A 317 -68.28 175.91 -19.32
C ILE A 317 -69.53 176.84 -19.52
N ALA A 318 -70.28 176.94 -18.42
CA ALA A 318 -71.00 178.10 -17.85
C ALA A 318 -71.94 178.99 -18.71
N LYS A 319 -73.24 178.85 -18.42
CA LYS A 319 -74.06 179.89 -17.72
C LYS A 319 -75.45 179.37 -17.34
N LEU A 320 -75.75 179.26 -16.04
CA LEU A 320 -77.09 179.44 -15.43
C LEU A 320 -77.06 179.29 -13.88
N THR A 321 -76.08 179.94 -13.24
CA THR A 321 -75.89 179.89 -11.78
C THR A 321 -76.92 180.75 -11.05
N LYS A 322 -78.05 180.17 -10.61
CA LYS A 322 -78.82 180.65 -9.42
C LYS A 322 -79.94 179.75 -8.85
N MET A 323 -80.26 178.59 -9.44
CA MET A 323 -81.28 177.65 -8.90
C MET A 323 -80.68 176.32 -8.36
N ARG A 324 -79.37 176.27 -8.13
CA ARG A 324 -78.61 175.01 -7.89
C ARG A 324 -78.58 174.53 -6.42
N GLU A 325 -78.74 175.42 -5.46
CA GLU A 325 -78.27 175.20 -4.07
C GLU A 325 -79.23 174.44 -3.16
N ALA A 326 -80.51 174.30 -3.54
CA ALA A 326 -81.47 173.44 -2.86
C ALA A 326 -81.30 171.97 -3.26
N THR A 327 -81.26 171.70 -4.57
CA THR A 327 -81.20 170.34 -5.14
C THR A 327 -79.87 169.64 -4.87
N GLN A 328 -78.76 170.38 -4.80
CA GLN A 328 -77.43 169.81 -4.63
C GLN A 328 -77.21 169.09 -3.28
N ARG A 329 -78.02 169.38 -2.24
CA ARG A 329 -78.01 168.60 -0.99
C ARG A 329 -78.64 167.21 -1.12
N LYS A 330 -79.69 167.05 -1.93
CA LYS A 330 -80.23 165.72 -2.27
C LYS A 330 -79.35 164.99 -3.27
N PHE A 331 -78.80 165.69 -4.27
CA PHE A 331 -77.92 165.10 -5.26
C PHE A 331 -76.67 164.48 -4.62
N ARG A 332 -75.98 165.21 -3.71
CA ARG A 332 -74.87 164.66 -2.93
C ARG A 332 -75.27 163.39 -2.18
N GLN A 333 -76.38 163.40 -1.45
CA GLN A 333 -76.81 162.23 -0.68
C GLN A 333 -77.06 160.99 -1.57
N THR A 334 -77.55 161.16 -2.80
CA THR A 334 -77.70 160.07 -3.78
C THR A 334 -76.39 159.69 -4.48
N GLU A 335 -75.47 160.64 -4.65
CA GLU A 335 -74.13 160.46 -5.24
C GLU A 335 -73.18 159.73 -4.27
N ASP A 336 -73.25 160.07 -2.98
CA ASP A 336 -72.58 159.39 -1.87
C ASP A 336 -73.12 157.95 -1.71
N GLN A 337 -74.45 157.76 -1.75
CA GLN A 337 -75.09 156.43 -1.77
C GLN A 337 -74.71 155.60 -3.01
N LYS A 338 -74.58 156.23 -4.18
CA LYS A 338 -74.06 155.56 -5.39
C LYS A 338 -72.62 155.10 -5.17
N LEU A 339 -71.76 155.96 -4.63
CA LEU A 339 -70.36 155.64 -4.33
C LEU A 339 -70.24 154.49 -3.32
N GLU A 340 -71.07 154.49 -2.28
CA GLU A 340 -71.13 153.40 -1.30
C GLU A 340 -71.56 152.07 -1.95
N VAL A 341 -72.59 152.07 -2.79
CA VAL A 341 -73.03 150.87 -3.54
C VAL A 341 -71.98 150.41 -4.56
N GLU A 342 -71.24 151.32 -5.19
CA GLU A 342 -70.14 150.97 -6.10
C GLU A 342 -68.92 150.40 -5.37
N GLN A 343 -68.59 150.93 -4.19
CA GLN A 343 -67.57 150.36 -3.31
C GLN A 343 -67.99 148.97 -2.79
N GLN A 344 -69.25 148.79 -2.37
CA GLN A 344 -69.78 147.48 -1.98
C GLN A 344 -69.77 146.49 -3.15
N ARG A 345 -70.19 146.90 -4.35
CA ARG A 345 -70.12 146.11 -5.59
C ARG A 345 -68.70 145.63 -5.87
N ASP A 346 -67.71 146.52 -5.79
CA ASP A 346 -66.34 146.17 -6.14
C ASP A 346 -65.61 145.43 -5.02
N MET A 347 -66.00 145.62 -3.75
CA MET A 347 -65.60 144.73 -2.65
C MET A 347 -66.17 143.32 -2.84
N LEU A 348 -67.45 143.19 -3.20
CA LEU A 348 -68.09 141.89 -3.50
C LEU A 348 -67.44 141.22 -4.72
N LYS A 349 -67.09 141.96 -5.78
CA LYS A 349 -66.30 141.41 -6.90
C LYS A 349 -64.93 140.89 -6.45
N ASN A 350 -64.23 141.63 -5.58
CA ASN A 350 -62.93 141.20 -5.06
C ASN A 350 -63.05 139.96 -4.16
N GLN A 351 -64.15 139.82 -3.41
CA GLN A 351 -64.47 138.62 -2.63
C GLN A 351 -64.80 137.43 -3.54
N ILE A 352 -65.65 137.61 -4.56
CA ILE A 352 -65.97 136.60 -5.57
C ILE A 352 -64.68 136.14 -6.28
N ALA A 353 -63.89 137.06 -6.81
CA ALA A 353 -62.60 136.75 -7.45
C ALA A 353 -61.56 136.19 -6.46
N GLY A 354 -61.76 136.29 -5.14
CA GLY A 354 -61.00 135.56 -4.13
C GLY A 354 -61.45 134.10 -4.03
N LEU A 355 -62.74 133.90 -3.74
CA LEU A 355 -63.38 132.59 -3.63
C LEU A 355 -63.27 131.74 -4.90
N GLU A 356 -63.28 132.36 -6.09
CA GLU A 356 -63.04 131.69 -7.37
C GLU A 356 -61.60 131.14 -7.47
N ARG A 357 -60.59 131.92 -7.03
CA ARG A 357 -59.20 131.46 -6.97
C ARG A 357 -58.97 130.38 -5.91
N GLU A 358 -59.63 130.50 -4.76
CA GLU A 358 -59.61 129.48 -3.71
C GLU A 358 -60.25 128.18 -4.19
N MET A 359 -61.44 128.24 -4.80
CA MET A 359 -62.12 127.10 -5.41
C MET A 359 -61.26 126.44 -6.50
N GLU A 360 -60.63 127.23 -7.36
CA GLU A 360 -59.75 126.72 -8.42
C GLU A 360 -58.46 126.08 -7.87
N SER A 361 -57.90 126.62 -6.78
CA SER A 361 -56.79 126.00 -6.06
C SER A 361 -57.19 124.68 -5.42
N SER A 362 -58.40 124.61 -4.84
CA SER A 362 -58.94 123.40 -4.21
C SER A 362 -59.26 122.32 -5.24
N LYS A 363 -59.73 122.68 -6.45
CA LYS A 363 -59.88 121.73 -7.57
C LYS A 363 -58.53 121.15 -8.00
N LYS A 364 -57.50 121.99 -8.14
CA LYS A 364 -56.16 121.56 -8.51
C LYS A 364 -55.53 120.64 -7.45
N GLN A 365 -55.73 120.95 -6.17
CA GLN A 365 -55.34 120.05 -5.09
C GLN A 365 -56.09 118.70 -5.17
N MET A 366 -57.41 118.72 -5.36
CA MET A 366 -58.21 117.50 -5.50
C MET A 366 -57.79 116.64 -6.71
N GLU A 367 -57.35 117.25 -7.82
CA GLU A 367 -56.76 116.51 -8.95
C GLU A 367 -55.38 115.89 -8.63
N ILE A 368 -54.54 116.59 -7.87
CA ILE A 368 -53.25 116.07 -7.42
C ILE A 368 -53.46 114.90 -6.45
N ASP A 369 -54.33 115.07 -5.46
CA ASP A 369 -54.69 114.05 -4.47
C ASP A 369 -55.28 112.82 -5.17
N LYS A 370 -56.16 113.01 -6.16
CA LYS A 370 -56.71 111.92 -6.97
C LYS A 370 -55.62 111.16 -7.73
N LYS A 371 -54.67 111.86 -8.37
CA LYS A 371 -53.54 111.22 -9.08
C LYS A 371 -52.68 110.41 -8.10
N GLY A 372 -52.38 110.95 -6.91
CA GLY A 372 -51.67 110.22 -5.85
C GLY A 372 -52.43 108.98 -5.34
N ILE A 373 -53.76 109.05 -5.19
CA ILE A 373 -54.60 107.90 -4.86
C ILE A 373 -54.55 106.84 -5.96
N ASP A 374 -54.71 107.24 -7.23
CA ASP A 374 -54.64 106.33 -8.39
C ASP A 374 -53.25 105.65 -8.52
N GLU A 375 -52.18 106.35 -8.14
CA GLU A 375 -50.81 105.81 -8.11
C GLU A 375 -50.60 104.82 -6.94
N LEU A 376 -50.98 105.19 -5.72
CA LEU A 376 -50.91 104.29 -4.55
C LEU A 376 -51.77 103.02 -4.73
N VAL A 377 -52.91 103.13 -5.42
CA VAL A 377 -53.74 101.97 -5.82
C VAL A 377 -52.99 101.03 -6.77
N ARG A 378 -52.26 101.57 -7.76
CA ARG A 378 -51.42 100.75 -8.66
C ARG A 378 -50.27 100.09 -7.91
N GLU A 379 -49.58 100.82 -7.03
CA GLU A 379 -48.48 100.26 -6.23
C GLU A 379 -48.97 99.13 -5.32
N ARG A 380 -50.09 99.32 -4.61
CA ARG A 380 -50.77 98.28 -3.82
C ARG A 380 -51.04 97.04 -4.65
N ASP A 381 -51.58 97.20 -5.86
CA ASP A 381 -51.96 96.06 -6.70
C ASP A 381 -50.76 95.34 -7.31
N ILE A 382 -49.68 96.07 -7.62
CA ILE A 382 -48.38 95.48 -8.01
C ILE A 382 -47.77 94.71 -6.82
N LEU A 383 -47.75 95.29 -5.63
CA LEU A 383 -47.24 94.67 -4.41
C LEU A 383 -48.03 93.41 -4.03
N ASN A 384 -49.36 93.47 -4.04
CA ASN A 384 -50.23 92.32 -3.79
C ASN A 384 -50.00 91.20 -4.83
N LYS A 385 -49.93 91.55 -6.12
CA LYS A 385 -49.66 90.60 -7.21
C LYS A 385 -48.25 89.99 -7.12
N ASN A 386 -47.28 90.69 -6.53
CA ASN A 386 -45.94 90.16 -6.28
C ASN A 386 -45.88 89.32 -4.99
N MET A 387 -46.60 89.71 -3.93
CA MET A 387 -46.77 88.91 -2.71
C MET A 387 -47.40 87.55 -3.02
N ILE A 388 -48.47 87.51 -3.82
CA ILE A 388 -49.12 86.26 -4.25
C ILE A 388 -48.16 85.37 -5.07
N LYS A 389 -47.36 85.96 -5.97
CA LYS A 389 -46.31 85.19 -6.69
C LYS A 389 -45.27 84.60 -5.72
N ALA A 390 -44.81 85.38 -4.74
CA ALA A 390 -43.83 84.94 -3.75
C ALA A 390 -44.37 83.85 -2.82
N ALA A 391 -45.62 83.97 -2.37
CA ALA A 391 -46.32 82.94 -1.61
C ALA A 391 -46.44 81.64 -2.40
N ASN A 392 -46.94 81.70 -3.64
CA ASN A 392 -47.09 80.53 -4.52
C ASN A 392 -45.74 79.88 -4.88
N ALA A 393 -44.65 80.66 -4.97
CA ALA A 393 -43.31 80.12 -5.15
C ALA A 393 -42.80 79.42 -3.89
N THR A 394 -43.05 80.01 -2.71
CA THR A 394 -42.68 79.45 -1.40
C THR A 394 -43.43 78.15 -1.10
N GLU A 395 -44.72 78.07 -1.43
CA GLU A 395 -45.53 76.85 -1.30
C GLU A 395 -44.99 75.71 -2.19
N LYS A 396 -44.66 76.02 -3.45
CA LYS A 396 -44.01 75.05 -4.35
C LYS A 396 -42.69 74.56 -3.78
N GLN A 397 -41.86 75.46 -3.27
CA GLN A 397 -40.58 75.09 -2.63
C GLN A 397 -40.79 74.23 -1.38
N LEU A 398 -41.78 74.54 -0.54
CA LEU A 398 -42.12 73.74 0.64
C LEU A 398 -42.55 72.31 0.27
N ASN A 399 -43.30 72.15 -0.82
CA ASN A 399 -43.72 70.82 -1.28
C ASN A 399 -42.55 70.02 -1.90
N VAL A 400 -41.61 70.69 -2.57
CA VAL A 400 -40.34 70.08 -3.02
C VAL A 400 -39.48 69.64 -1.83
N VAL A 401 -39.38 70.46 -0.77
CA VAL A 401 -38.65 70.09 0.46
C VAL A 401 -39.26 68.86 1.13
N LYS A 402 -40.59 68.78 1.28
CA LYS A 402 -41.27 67.59 1.83
C LYS A 402 -40.98 66.31 1.03
N LEU A 403 -40.93 66.39 -0.31
CA LEU A 403 -40.57 65.27 -1.17
C LEU A 403 -39.11 64.84 -0.95
N HIS A 404 -38.17 65.78 -0.79
CA HIS A 404 -36.78 65.48 -0.46
C HIS A 404 -36.63 64.90 0.95
N GLU A 405 -37.38 65.36 1.95
CA GLU A 405 -37.38 64.76 3.29
C GLU A 405 -37.88 63.31 3.28
N GLN A 406 -38.93 63.00 2.51
CA GLN A 406 -39.42 61.63 2.39
C GLN A 406 -38.44 60.75 1.60
N SER A 407 -37.87 61.26 0.51
CA SER A 407 -36.80 60.56 -0.24
C SER A 407 -35.59 60.26 0.65
N LYS A 408 -35.17 61.22 1.49
CA LYS A 408 -34.11 61.03 2.48
C LYS A 408 -34.45 59.91 3.46
N LYS A 409 -35.65 59.92 4.06
CA LYS A 409 -36.09 58.86 5.01
C LYS A 409 -36.07 57.46 4.38
N ASN A 410 -36.45 57.34 3.11
CA ASN A 410 -36.38 56.06 2.38
C ASN A 410 -34.92 55.61 2.22
N LEU A 411 -34.02 56.51 1.80
CA LEU A 411 -32.58 56.23 1.64
C LEU A 411 -31.89 55.91 2.98
N ASP A 412 -32.22 56.62 4.06
CA ASP A 412 -31.72 56.34 5.41
C ASP A 412 -32.12 54.91 5.86
N GLN A 413 -33.35 54.47 5.55
CA GLN A 413 -33.82 53.11 5.83
C GLN A 413 -33.13 52.06 4.95
N GLU A 414 -32.92 52.32 3.66
CA GLU A 414 -32.14 51.44 2.77
C GLU A 414 -30.71 51.27 3.29
N ILE A 415 -30.05 52.36 3.70
CA ILE A 415 -28.71 52.33 4.32
C ILE A 415 -28.70 51.49 5.61
N MET A 416 -29.75 51.53 6.44
CA MET A 416 -29.87 50.63 7.59
C MET A 416 -30.00 49.16 7.16
N ASN A 417 -30.87 48.86 6.19
CA ASN A 417 -31.08 47.51 5.68
C ASN A 417 -29.77 46.90 5.12
N TYR A 418 -28.99 47.69 4.37
CA TYR A 418 -27.69 47.26 3.84
C TYR A 418 -26.62 47.08 4.95
N ARG A 419 -26.66 47.86 6.03
CA ARG A 419 -25.76 47.66 7.19
C ARG A 419 -26.08 46.35 7.93
N ASP A 420 -27.35 46.06 8.15
CA ASP A 420 -27.80 44.82 8.81
C ASP A 420 -27.44 43.60 7.96
N GLU A 421 -27.64 43.66 6.64
CA GLU A 421 -27.22 42.59 5.74
C GLU A 421 -25.69 42.41 5.72
N ALA A 422 -24.92 43.49 5.64
CA ALA A 422 -23.46 43.42 5.76
C ALA A 422 -23.01 42.81 7.11
N GLN A 423 -23.76 43.01 8.20
CA GLN A 423 -23.50 42.36 9.48
C GLN A 423 -23.83 40.86 9.46
N LYS A 424 -24.90 40.43 8.78
CA LYS A 424 -25.21 39.00 8.55
C LYS A 424 -24.11 38.33 7.74
N GLN A 425 -23.70 38.93 6.61
CA GLN A 425 -22.66 38.40 5.74
C GLN A 425 -21.32 38.24 6.49
N ARG A 426 -20.92 39.22 7.32
CA ARG A 426 -19.74 39.08 8.21
C ARG A 426 -19.83 37.89 9.17
N LYS A 427 -21.00 37.60 9.74
CA LYS A 427 -21.21 36.42 10.62
C LYS A 427 -21.12 35.10 9.84
N ILE A 428 -21.61 35.07 8.59
CA ILE A 428 -21.51 33.90 7.70
C ILE A 428 -20.04 33.65 7.32
N ILE A 429 -19.31 34.69 6.91
CA ILE A 429 -17.87 34.61 6.59
C ILE A 429 -17.09 34.04 7.78
N TYR A 430 -17.25 34.61 8.98
CA TYR A 430 -16.55 34.14 10.19
C TYR A 430 -16.83 32.66 10.53
N GLN A 431 -18.07 32.19 10.31
CA GLN A 431 -18.41 30.78 10.50
C GLN A 431 -17.73 29.88 9.45
N LEU A 432 -17.71 30.30 8.18
CA LEU A 432 -17.02 29.58 7.10
C LEU A 432 -15.49 29.55 7.29
N GLU A 433 -14.89 30.62 7.81
CA GLU A 433 -13.48 30.66 8.17
C GLU A 433 -13.17 29.68 9.31
N LYS A 434 -14.01 29.63 10.33
CA LYS A 434 -13.89 28.67 11.44
C LYS A 434 -14.05 27.22 10.99
N GLU A 435 -14.92 26.96 10.02
CA GLU A 435 -15.09 25.63 9.42
C GLU A 435 -13.91 25.25 8.52
N ARG A 436 -13.40 26.17 7.69
CA ARG A 436 -12.14 26.02 6.93
C ARG A 436 -10.99 25.63 7.86
N ASP A 437 -10.79 26.37 8.94
CA ASP A 437 -9.67 26.15 9.86
C ASP A 437 -9.81 24.83 10.64
N ARG A 438 -11.05 24.40 10.93
CA ARG A 438 -11.32 23.05 11.45
C ARG A 438 -10.91 21.97 10.44
N TYR A 439 -11.30 22.09 9.17
CA TYR A 439 -10.95 21.11 8.14
C TYR A 439 -9.44 21.08 7.82
N ILE A 440 -8.74 22.22 7.92
CA ILE A 440 -7.27 22.29 7.81
C ILE A 440 -6.60 21.46 8.92
N ASN A 441 -7.05 21.63 10.17
CA ASN A 441 -6.53 20.86 11.30
C ASN A 441 -6.85 19.35 11.16
N GLU A 442 -8.09 19.01 10.79
CA GLU A 442 -8.51 17.61 10.59
C GLU A 442 -7.72 16.92 9.47
N ALA A 443 -7.44 17.62 8.37
CA ALA A 443 -6.57 17.14 7.29
C ALA A 443 -5.10 16.99 7.74
N SER A 444 -4.62 17.86 8.62
CA SER A 444 -3.27 17.76 9.22
C SER A 444 -3.15 16.53 10.13
N ASP A 445 -4.12 16.32 11.03
CA ASP A 445 -4.19 15.16 11.92
C ASP A 445 -4.27 13.83 11.14
N LEU A 446 -5.07 13.80 10.06
CA LEU A 446 -5.16 12.64 9.17
C LEU A 446 -3.84 12.40 8.43
N THR A 447 -3.17 13.46 7.95
CA THR A 447 -1.84 13.36 7.31
C THR A 447 -0.80 12.81 8.27
N HIS A 448 -0.81 13.26 9.54
CA HIS A 448 0.09 12.73 10.57
C HIS A 448 -0.14 11.24 10.86
N LYS A 449 -1.41 10.81 10.97
CA LYS A 449 -1.78 9.39 11.14
C LYS A 449 -1.35 8.52 9.95
N VAL A 450 -1.49 9.01 8.72
CA VAL A 450 -0.99 8.32 7.52
C VAL A 450 0.53 8.14 7.57
N LEU A 451 1.28 9.19 7.92
CA LEU A 451 2.74 9.11 8.06
C LEU A 451 3.16 8.13 9.17
N GLN A 452 2.46 8.12 10.30
CA GLN A 452 2.69 7.16 11.38
C GLN A 452 2.47 5.72 10.91
N HIS A 453 1.34 5.43 10.26
CA HIS A 453 1.04 4.09 9.75
C HIS A 453 1.97 3.66 8.62
N MET A 454 2.50 4.57 7.81
CA MET A 454 3.56 4.26 6.85
C MET A 454 4.86 3.82 7.55
N GLU A 455 5.20 4.39 8.70
CA GLU A 455 6.36 3.95 9.48
C GLU A 455 6.12 2.61 10.19
N ASP A 456 4.91 2.40 10.74
CA ASP A 456 4.47 1.10 11.27
C ASP A 456 4.62 -0.01 10.21
N ILE A 457 4.19 0.26 8.96
CA ILE A 457 4.30 -0.68 7.84
C ILE A 457 5.76 -1.03 7.56
N LYS A 458 6.67 -0.04 7.42
CA LYS A 458 8.11 -0.31 7.22
C LYS A 458 8.69 -1.19 8.33
N MET A 459 8.33 -0.91 9.58
CA MET A 459 8.79 -1.69 10.73
C MET A 459 8.26 -3.14 10.69
N ARG A 460 7.04 -3.37 10.19
CA ARG A 460 6.52 -4.72 9.94
C ARG A 460 7.19 -5.40 8.74
N GLU A 461 7.48 -4.68 7.66
CA GLU A 461 8.21 -5.20 6.50
C GLU A 461 9.63 -5.66 6.88
N MET A 462 10.33 -4.87 7.72
CA MET A 462 11.64 -5.23 8.26
C MET A 462 11.56 -6.48 9.15
N GLN A 463 10.55 -6.58 10.03
CA GLN A 463 10.30 -7.80 10.81
C GLN A 463 10.04 -9.02 9.91
N ILE A 464 9.22 -8.87 8.85
CA ILE A 464 8.94 -9.93 7.88
C ILE A 464 10.22 -10.36 7.14
N PHE A 465 11.09 -9.42 6.78
CA PHE A 465 12.38 -9.71 6.16
C PHE A 465 13.31 -10.51 7.11
N GLU A 466 13.41 -10.11 8.37
CA GLU A 466 14.13 -10.88 9.40
C GLU A 466 13.59 -12.31 9.57
N TYR A 467 12.27 -12.48 9.64
CA TYR A 467 11.67 -13.80 9.78
C TYR A 467 11.90 -14.66 8.53
N LYS A 468 11.81 -14.11 7.31
CA LYS A 468 12.17 -14.81 6.07
C LYS A 468 13.63 -15.27 6.08
N LYS A 469 14.56 -14.43 6.55
CA LYS A 469 15.97 -14.81 6.71
C LYS A 469 16.14 -15.96 7.72
N LYS A 470 15.50 -15.87 8.89
CA LYS A 470 15.53 -16.92 9.93
C LYS A 470 14.94 -18.25 9.44
N ILE A 471 13.91 -18.21 8.58
CA ILE A 471 13.34 -19.40 7.91
C ILE A 471 14.36 -20.03 6.95
N ALA A 472 14.97 -19.25 6.05
CA ALA A 472 15.97 -19.78 5.11
C ALA A 472 17.20 -20.37 5.84
N GLU A 473 17.63 -19.77 6.95
CA GLU A 473 18.68 -20.31 7.83
C GLU A 473 18.25 -21.61 8.55
N ALA A 474 16.96 -21.86 8.76
CA ALA A 474 16.44 -23.10 9.32
C ALA A 474 16.26 -24.18 8.24
N GLU A 475 15.77 -23.82 7.05
CA GLU A 475 15.61 -24.72 5.90
C GLU A 475 16.96 -25.28 5.43
N THR A 476 17.99 -24.44 5.36
CA THR A 476 19.36 -24.88 5.00
C THR A 476 19.95 -25.84 6.04
N LYS A 477 19.77 -25.57 7.35
CA LYS A 477 20.16 -26.50 8.44
C LYS A 477 19.37 -27.81 8.38
N LEU A 478 18.07 -27.76 8.10
CA LEU A 478 17.24 -28.96 7.93
C LEU A 478 17.72 -29.81 6.75
N LYS A 479 18.07 -29.20 5.61
CA LYS A 479 18.60 -29.91 4.44
C LYS A 479 19.97 -30.53 4.72
N GLN A 480 20.83 -29.86 5.49
CA GLN A 480 22.10 -30.43 5.97
C GLN A 480 21.86 -31.67 6.85
N GLN A 481 20.93 -31.60 7.81
CA GLN A 481 20.58 -32.72 8.68
C GLN A 481 19.94 -33.90 7.92
N GLN A 482 19.10 -33.64 6.91
CA GLN A 482 18.56 -34.67 6.02
C GLN A 482 19.70 -35.42 5.29
N ASN A 483 20.65 -34.70 4.68
CA ASN A 483 21.77 -35.30 3.97
C ASN A 483 22.64 -36.16 4.90
N LEU A 484 22.89 -35.72 6.14
CA LEU A 484 23.62 -36.48 7.15
C LEU A 484 22.87 -37.75 7.56
N TYR A 485 21.56 -37.67 7.77
CA TYR A 485 20.72 -38.83 8.08
C TYR A 485 20.66 -39.83 6.92
N GLU A 486 20.57 -39.36 5.68
CA GLU A 486 20.61 -40.20 4.48
C GLU A 486 21.95 -40.94 4.34
N ALA A 487 23.08 -40.27 4.61
CA ALA A 487 24.41 -40.90 4.65
C ALA A 487 24.51 -41.98 5.74
N VAL A 488 24.19 -41.65 7.01
CA VAL A 488 24.22 -42.62 8.12
C VAL A 488 23.28 -43.81 7.88
N ARG A 489 22.13 -43.57 7.24
CA ARG A 489 21.20 -44.64 6.84
C ARG A 489 21.78 -45.53 5.75
N SER A 490 22.53 -44.96 4.80
CA SER A 490 23.26 -45.70 3.77
C SER A 490 24.34 -46.60 4.40
N ASP A 491 25.20 -46.03 5.25
CA ASP A 491 26.27 -46.75 5.95
C ASP A 491 25.71 -47.89 6.81
N ARG A 492 24.66 -47.62 7.59
CA ARG A 492 23.95 -48.64 8.38
C ARG A 492 23.40 -49.77 7.50
N ASN A 493 22.85 -49.47 6.32
CA ASN A 493 22.37 -50.49 5.40
C ASN A 493 23.53 -51.32 4.81
N LEU A 494 24.66 -50.68 4.48
CA LEU A 494 25.88 -51.35 4.03
C LEU A 494 26.45 -52.29 5.11
N TYR A 495 26.63 -51.81 6.34
CA TYR A 495 27.09 -52.65 7.45
C TYR A 495 26.09 -53.79 7.77
N SER A 496 24.78 -53.55 7.65
CA SER A 496 23.77 -54.59 7.79
C SER A 496 23.88 -55.67 6.71
N LYS A 497 24.24 -55.32 5.47
CA LYS A 497 24.51 -56.29 4.41
C LYS A 497 25.79 -57.09 4.71
N ASN A 498 26.88 -56.40 4.98
CA ASN A 498 28.18 -57.03 5.27
C ASN A 498 28.10 -57.98 6.49
N LEU A 499 27.27 -57.65 7.49
CA LEU A 499 27.02 -58.50 8.65
C LEU A 499 26.28 -59.80 8.27
N ILE A 500 25.32 -59.74 7.34
CA ILE A 500 24.62 -60.93 6.84
C ILE A 500 25.59 -61.80 6.02
N GLU A 501 26.38 -61.20 5.13
CA GLU A 501 27.37 -61.92 4.32
C GLU A 501 28.41 -62.64 5.22
N ALA A 502 28.91 -61.97 6.26
CA ALA A 502 29.80 -62.59 7.25
C ALA A 502 29.11 -63.67 8.11
N GLN A 503 27.81 -63.54 8.40
CA GLN A 503 27.04 -64.59 9.08
C GLN A 503 26.86 -65.81 8.19
N ASP A 504 26.54 -65.64 6.90
CA ASP A 504 26.41 -66.71 5.92
C ASP A 504 27.76 -67.45 5.75
N GLU A 505 28.88 -66.73 5.61
CA GLU A 505 30.22 -67.32 5.62
C GLU A 505 30.49 -68.15 6.88
N ILE A 506 30.11 -67.65 8.06
CA ILE A 506 30.23 -68.40 9.33
C ILE A 506 29.35 -69.65 9.33
N THR A 507 28.15 -69.63 8.75
CA THR A 507 27.31 -70.84 8.66
C THR A 507 27.89 -71.88 7.71
N GLU A 508 28.44 -71.47 6.56
CA GLU A 508 29.07 -72.37 5.60
C GLU A 508 30.40 -72.93 6.13
N MET A 509 31.19 -72.13 6.87
CA MET A 509 32.37 -72.64 7.57
C MET A 509 32.01 -73.61 8.70
N LYS A 510 30.91 -73.38 9.43
CA LYS A 510 30.35 -74.37 10.39
C LYS A 510 29.86 -75.65 9.69
N ARG A 511 29.32 -75.55 8.47
CA ARG A 511 28.91 -76.70 7.65
C ARG A 511 30.12 -77.52 7.20
N LYS A 512 31.16 -76.87 6.67
CA LYS A 512 32.45 -77.48 6.32
C LYS A 512 33.08 -78.17 7.52
N LEU A 513 33.09 -77.52 8.69
CA LEU A 513 33.59 -78.11 9.94
C LEU A 513 32.79 -79.35 10.36
N LYS A 514 31.46 -79.36 10.23
CA LYS A 514 30.64 -80.56 10.47
C LYS A 514 30.99 -81.72 9.52
N ILE A 515 31.18 -81.42 8.23
CA ILE A 515 31.61 -82.42 7.23
C ILE A 515 33.00 -82.97 7.57
N MET A 516 33.94 -82.09 7.91
CA MET A 516 35.31 -82.48 8.28
C MET A 516 35.37 -83.27 9.60
N ASN A 517 34.55 -82.93 10.60
CA ASN A 517 34.39 -83.76 11.80
C ASN A 517 33.84 -85.15 11.45
N HIS A 518 32.82 -85.24 10.59
CA HIS A 518 32.31 -86.54 10.16
C HIS A 518 33.35 -87.37 9.39
N GLN A 519 34.22 -86.73 8.59
CA GLN A 519 35.37 -87.39 7.97
C GLN A 519 36.40 -87.86 9.01
N ILE A 520 36.68 -87.07 10.05
CA ILE A 520 37.55 -87.47 11.17
C ILE A 520 36.95 -88.67 11.93
N ASP A 521 35.64 -88.69 12.14
CA ASP A 521 34.96 -89.79 12.82
C ASP A 521 34.86 -91.05 11.95
N GLN A 522 34.63 -90.93 10.63
CA GLN A 522 34.79 -92.03 9.66
C GLN A 522 36.21 -92.60 9.69
N LEU A 523 37.24 -91.75 9.70
CA LEU A 523 38.64 -92.19 9.78
C LEU A 523 38.96 -92.84 11.13
N ARG A 524 38.34 -92.40 12.23
CA ARG A 524 38.42 -93.08 13.54
C ARG A 524 37.74 -94.44 13.53
N GLU A 525 36.56 -94.57 12.92
CA GLU A 525 35.89 -95.87 12.74
C GLU A 525 36.72 -96.80 11.86
N GLU A 526 37.33 -96.30 10.78
CA GLU A 526 38.30 -97.04 9.98
C GLU A 526 39.50 -97.51 10.81
N ILE A 527 40.12 -96.62 11.60
CA ILE A 527 41.25 -96.97 12.48
C ILE A 527 40.82 -98.03 13.49
N ASN A 528 39.71 -97.84 14.22
CA ASN A 528 39.17 -98.81 15.18
C ASN A 528 38.87 -100.16 14.51
N SER A 529 38.39 -100.16 13.26
CA SER A 529 38.13 -101.39 12.50
C SER A 529 39.43 -102.11 12.09
N LYS A 530 40.47 -101.36 11.73
CA LYS A 530 41.81 -101.86 11.38
C LYS A 530 42.52 -102.39 12.62
N GLU A 531 42.47 -101.67 13.75
CA GLU A 531 42.93 -102.15 15.05
C GLU A 531 42.19 -103.43 15.48
N SER A 532 40.86 -103.47 15.32
CA SER A 532 40.06 -104.67 15.61
C SER A 532 40.41 -105.85 14.71
N ALA A 533 40.78 -105.61 13.45
CA ALA A 533 41.29 -106.63 12.53
C ALA A 533 42.70 -107.10 12.95
N LEU A 534 43.59 -106.18 13.31
CA LEU A 534 44.96 -106.46 13.76
C LEU A 534 44.97 -107.23 15.10
N VAL A 535 44.00 -106.95 16.00
CA VAL A 535 43.77 -107.72 17.23
C VAL A 535 43.23 -109.12 16.93
N LYS A 536 42.34 -109.29 15.93
CA LYS A 536 41.91 -110.62 15.46
C LYS A 536 43.06 -111.41 14.85
N GLU A 537 43.84 -110.79 13.98
CA GLU A 537 45.03 -111.38 13.36
C GLU A 537 46.07 -111.75 14.43
N HIS A 538 46.26 -110.92 15.47
CA HIS A 538 47.13 -111.26 16.60
C HIS A 538 46.57 -112.42 17.45
N LEU A 539 45.25 -112.52 17.64
CA LEU A 539 44.58 -113.66 18.29
C LEU A 539 44.65 -114.94 17.44
N GLU A 540 44.60 -114.83 16.12
CA GLU A 540 44.78 -115.95 15.19
C GLU A 540 46.23 -116.41 15.16
N PHE A 541 47.20 -115.49 15.12
CA PHE A 541 48.62 -115.78 15.32
C PHE A 541 48.90 -116.40 16.70
N GLN A 542 48.24 -115.95 17.78
CA GLN A 542 48.33 -116.60 19.09
C GLN A 542 47.74 -118.02 19.06
N ARG A 543 46.61 -118.24 18.40
CA ARG A 543 46.03 -119.57 18.20
C ARG A 543 46.90 -120.47 17.32
N GLU A 544 47.59 -119.94 16.32
CA GLU A 544 48.54 -120.70 15.51
C GLU A 544 49.82 -121.02 16.28
N LYS A 545 50.32 -120.09 17.10
CA LYS A 545 51.37 -120.36 18.08
C LYS A 545 50.96 -121.44 19.09
N GLU A 546 49.71 -121.43 19.55
CA GLU A 546 49.17 -122.49 20.42
C GLU A 546 48.99 -123.82 19.68
N LYS A 547 48.51 -123.82 18.42
CA LYS A 547 48.47 -125.02 17.57
C LYS A 547 49.88 -125.60 17.39
N LEU A 548 50.86 -124.78 17.01
CA LEU A 548 52.26 -125.19 16.87
C LEU A 548 52.85 -125.69 18.19
N TYR A 549 52.49 -125.08 19.33
CA TYR A 549 52.88 -125.57 20.66
C TYR A 549 52.21 -126.91 21.01
N VAL A 550 50.97 -127.12 20.59
CA VAL A 550 50.23 -128.39 20.73
C VAL A 550 50.78 -129.46 19.78
N GLU A 551 51.14 -129.13 18.53
CA GLU A 551 51.77 -130.04 17.57
C GLU A 551 53.17 -130.43 18.01
N LEU A 552 53.98 -129.48 18.50
CA LEU A 552 55.27 -129.74 19.14
C LEU A 552 55.11 -130.70 20.33
N LYS A 553 54.07 -130.48 21.16
CA LYS A 553 53.69 -131.36 22.27
C LYS A 553 53.13 -132.72 21.82
N HIS A 554 52.54 -132.82 20.62
CA HIS A 554 52.03 -134.06 20.03
C HIS A 554 53.16 -134.90 19.44
N ILE A 555 54.09 -134.27 18.72
CA ILE A 555 55.33 -134.87 18.20
C ILE A 555 56.15 -135.44 19.37
N LEU A 556 56.25 -134.71 20.48
CA LEU A 556 56.90 -135.17 21.73
C LEU A 556 56.18 -136.33 22.46
N SER A 557 55.09 -136.89 21.92
CA SER A 557 54.27 -137.91 22.60
C SER A 557 54.17 -139.28 21.89
N ARG A 558 54.96 -139.52 20.82
CA ARG A 558 54.99 -140.82 20.11
C ARG A 558 56.40 -141.43 19.96
N GLN A 559 56.91 -141.97 21.07
CA GLN A 559 58.00 -142.96 21.20
C GLN A 559 59.43 -142.53 20.77
N PRO A 560 60.49 -143.26 21.22
CA PRO A 560 60.58 -144.20 22.34
C PRO A 560 61.50 -143.69 23.48
N GLY A 561 61.78 -144.55 24.47
CA GLY A 561 62.41 -144.22 25.75
C GLY A 561 63.94 -144.41 25.85
N PRO A 562 64.45 -144.80 27.05
CA PRO A 562 65.72 -144.26 27.58
C PRO A 562 66.99 -145.05 27.25
N GLU A 563 67.33 -145.25 25.97
CA GLU A 563 68.62 -145.89 25.59
C GLU A 563 69.73 -144.88 25.24
N ALA A 564 69.38 -143.65 24.86
CA ALA A 564 70.36 -142.60 24.53
C ALA A 564 70.97 -141.89 25.77
N ALA A 565 70.28 -141.92 26.91
CA ALA A 565 70.69 -141.21 28.13
C ALA A 565 71.86 -141.90 28.84
N GLU A 566 71.82 -143.23 28.96
CA GLU A 566 72.92 -144.00 29.55
C GLU A 566 74.19 -143.90 28.71
N GLN A 567 74.08 -143.93 27.37
CA GLN A 567 75.25 -143.71 26.51
C GLN A 567 75.87 -142.32 26.70
N LEU A 568 75.08 -141.24 26.84
CA LEU A 568 75.65 -139.91 27.05
C LEU A 568 76.33 -139.78 28.43
N GLN A 569 75.76 -140.41 29.48
CA GLN A 569 76.38 -140.45 30.80
C GLN A 569 77.64 -141.32 30.82
N ILE A 570 77.66 -142.46 30.11
CA ILE A 570 78.84 -143.30 29.91
C ILE A 570 79.90 -142.54 29.12
N TYR A 571 79.56 -141.79 28.06
CA TYR A 571 80.53 -140.97 27.35
C TYR A 571 81.08 -139.82 28.22
N GLN A 572 80.26 -139.15 29.04
CA GLN A 572 80.76 -138.11 29.95
C GLN A 572 81.60 -138.67 31.12
N GLN A 573 81.23 -139.83 31.69
CA GLN A 573 82.08 -140.53 32.67
C GLN A 573 83.37 -141.05 32.03
N THR A 574 83.31 -141.61 30.82
CA THR A 574 84.48 -142.08 30.08
C THR A 574 85.38 -140.91 29.70
N LEU A 575 84.86 -139.75 29.30
CA LEU A 575 85.67 -138.56 29.06
C LEU A 575 86.31 -138.04 30.36
N ARG A 576 85.59 -138.04 31.49
CA ARG A 576 86.16 -137.68 32.81
C ARG A 576 87.20 -138.68 33.31
N GLN A 577 86.98 -139.98 33.14
CA GLN A 577 87.95 -141.03 33.49
C GLN A 577 89.16 -140.99 32.56
N LYS A 578 88.98 -140.83 31.24
CA LYS A 578 90.08 -140.66 30.28
C LYS A 578 90.84 -139.36 30.52
N THR A 579 90.18 -138.26 30.91
CA THR A 579 90.87 -137.02 31.31
C THR A 579 91.64 -137.19 32.62
N LYS A 580 91.13 -137.97 33.59
CA LYS A 580 91.90 -138.34 34.79
C LYS A 580 93.08 -139.26 34.44
N GLN A 581 92.90 -140.25 33.56
CA GLN A 581 93.98 -141.11 33.07
C GLN A 581 95.02 -140.31 32.28
N LEU A 582 94.63 -139.34 31.45
CA LEU A 582 95.55 -138.44 30.75
C LEU A 582 96.31 -137.52 31.73
N LYS A 583 95.67 -137.06 32.82
CA LYS A 583 96.39 -136.31 33.87
C LYS A 583 97.31 -137.19 34.72
N ALA A 584 96.96 -138.47 34.95
CA ALA A 584 97.84 -139.44 35.60
C ALA A 584 99.04 -139.76 34.70
N LEU A 585 98.81 -140.20 33.46
CA LEU A 585 99.86 -140.46 32.46
C LEU A 585 100.69 -139.21 32.13
N SER A 586 100.13 -138.00 32.19
CA SER A 586 100.90 -136.75 32.04
C SER A 586 101.72 -136.39 33.27
N SER A 587 101.34 -136.83 34.48
CA SER A 587 102.17 -136.66 35.68
C SER A 587 103.22 -137.77 35.80
N GLU A 588 102.93 -138.98 35.35
CA GLU A 588 103.92 -140.05 35.13
C GLU A 588 104.91 -139.66 34.01
N LEU A 589 104.45 -139.07 32.90
CA LEU A 589 105.32 -138.58 31.83
C LEU A 589 106.23 -137.45 32.34
N ASN A 590 105.69 -136.45 33.06
CA ASN A 590 106.51 -135.42 33.70
C ASN A 590 107.50 -136.00 34.74
N MET A 591 107.11 -137.05 35.47
CA MET A 591 108.01 -137.75 36.40
C MET A 591 109.15 -138.44 35.64
N TYR A 592 108.86 -139.14 34.55
CA TYR A 592 109.88 -139.78 33.71
C TYR A 592 110.73 -138.78 32.93
N GLU A 593 110.20 -137.63 32.50
CA GLU A 593 111.00 -136.54 31.94
C GLU A 593 111.89 -135.89 33.00
N SER A 594 111.40 -135.68 34.22
CA SER A 594 112.22 -135.19 35.35
C SER A 594 113.34 -136.16 35.70
N GLN A 595 113.04 -137.47 35.80
CA GLN A 595 114.06 -138.51 36.00
C GLN A 595 115.02 -138.58 34.81
N THR A 596 114.57 -138.36 33.57
CA THR A 596 115.45 -138.31 32.38
C THR A 596 116.36 -137.06 32.40
N GLN A 597 115.92 -135.95 32.99
CA GLN A 597 116.74 -134.76 33.22
C GLN A 597 117.75 -134.98 34.36
N GLU A 598 117.34 -135.62 35.46
CA GLU A 598 118.25 -136.04 36.54
C GLU A 598 119.31 -137.02 36.04
N TYR A 599 118.93 -138.08 35.29
CA TYR A 599 119.89 -139.01 34.70
C TYR A 599 120.80 -138.34 33.67
N LYS A 600 120.34 -137.32 32.92
CA LYS A 600 121.23 -136.52 32.05
C LYS A 600 122.24 -135.72 32.86
N TYR A 601 121.80 -135.02 33.91
CA TYR A 601 122.68 -134.24 34.78
C TYR A 601 123.71 -135.13 35.46
N GLU A 602 123.30 -136.31 35.92
CA GLU A 602 124.18 -137.28 36.58
C GLU A 602 125.16 -137.93 35.59
N ILE A 603 124.75 -138.18 34.34
CA ILE A 603 125.64 -138.60 33.25
C ILE A 603 126.66 -137.50 32.88
N GLU A 604 126.27 -136.22 32.86
CA GLU A 604 127.19 -135.10 32.60
C GLU A 604 128.16 -134.87 33.77
N ARG A 605 127.70 -135.05 35.01
CA ARG A 605 128.54 -135.03 36.23
C ARG A 605 129.56 -136.17 36.22
N LEU A 606 129.11 -137.40 35.97
CA LEU A 606 129.97 -138.58 35.85
C LEU A 606 130.92 -138.47 34.65
N ALA A 607 130.52 -137.85 33.55
CA ALA A 607 131.40 -137.56 32.42
C ALA A 607 132.52 -136.59 32.80
N HIS A 608 132.22 -135.53 33.57
CA HIS A 608 133.24 -134.61 34.10
C HIS A 608 134.18 -135.27 35.11
N GLU A 609 133.65 -136.06 36.05
CA GLU A 609 134.46 -136.80 37.02
C GLU A 609 135.35 -137.84 36.33
N LEU A 610 134.83 -138.60 35.37
CA LEU A 610 135.58 -139.59 34.61
C LEU A 610 136.59 -138.92 33.66
N GLN A 611 136.31 -137.74 33.10
CA GLN A 611 137.30 -136.97 32.34
C GLN A 611 138.43 -136.42 33.23
N ASN A 612 138.13 -136.07 34.48
CA ASN A 612 139.14 -135.68 35.49
C ASN A 612 139.98 -136.88 35.97
N ILE A 613 139.36 -138.05 36.17
CA ILE A 613 140.09 -139.31 36.44
C ILE A 613 140.96 -139.68 35.24
N LYS A 614 140.46 -139.54 34.00
CA LYS A 614 141.21 -139.77 32.76
C LYS A 614 142.41 -138.83 32.64
N LYS A 615 142.29 -137.55 33.03
CA LYS A 615 143.43 -136.61 33.16
C LYS A 615 144.47 -137.09 34.19
N LYS A 616 144.05 -137.52 35.38
CA LYS A 616 144.96 -138.04 36.42
C LYS A 616 145.67 -139.32 35.96
N TYR A 617 144.93 -140.29 35.40
CA TYR A 617 145.47 -141.56 34.92
C TYR A 617 146.42 -141.39 33.71
N LEU A 618 146.10 -140.50 32.76
CA LEU A 618 146.98 -140.19 31.62
C LEU A 618 148.30 -139.53 32.06
N ASN A 619 148.31 -138.75 33.13
CA ASN A 619 149.54 -138.17 33.68
C ASN A 619 150.37 -139.21 34.46
N GLN A 620 149.73 -140.16 35.14
CA GLN A 620 150.44 -141.18 35.91
C GLN A 620 151.00 -142.30 35.01
N LYS A 621 150.20 -142.84 34.08
CA LYS A 621 150.65 -143.88 33.12
C LYS A 621 151.56 -143.37 32.00
N ARG A 622 151.85 -142.06 31.96
CA ARG A 622 152.88 -141.46 31.08
C ARG A 622 154.30 -141.61 31.62
N LYS A 623 154.51 -142.13 32.83
CA LYS A 623 155.84 -142.22 33.47
C LYS A 623 156.45 -143.62 33.61
N GLU A 624 155.67 -144.69 33.44
CA GLU A 624 156.13 -146.06 33.70
C GLU A 624 155.82 -146.98 32.50
N GLN A 625 156.91 -147.43 31.85
CA GLN A 625 157.22 -148.79 31.32
C GLN A 625 156.07 -149.72 30.84
N GLN A 626 156.16 -150.50 29.74
CA GLN A 626 157.13 -150.60 28.63
C GLN A 626 156.54 -151.56 27.55
N SER A 627 156.64 -151.23 26.24
CA SER A 627 156.58 -152.22 25.11
C SER A 627 155.19 -152.92 24.83
N PRO A 628 155.00 -153.88 23.85
CA PRO A 628 154.12 -153.58 22.69
C PRO A 628 153.15 -154.68 22.12
N LEU A 629 152.10 -154.26 21.37
CA LEU A 629 151.27 -155.03 20.36
C LEU A 629 150.46 -156.28 20.87
N PRO A 630 149.63 -157.01 20.06
CA PRO A 630 148.76 -156.70 18.88
C PRO A 630 147.27 -157.26 18.91
N MET A 631 146.38 -156.81 17.98
CA MET A 631 145.19 -157.51 17.35
C MET A 631 144.00 -158.10 18.21
N PRO A 632 142.84 -158.60 17.67
CA PRO A 632 141.91 -158.13 16.58
C PRO A 632 140.34 -158.39 16.78
N LEU A 633 139.49 -158.16 15.74
CA LEU A 633 138.17 -158.81 15.34
C LEU A 633 136.70 -158.41 15.83
N THR A 634 135.86 -157.90 14.88
CA THR A 634 134.46 -158.29 14.38
C THR A 634 133.15 -158.36 15.29
N PRO A 635 131.90 -158.77 14.83
CA PRO A 635 130.92 -158.08 13.90
C PRO A 635 129.33 -158.17 14.13
N THR A 636 128.51 -157.36 13.39
CA THR A 636 127.06 -157.58 12.91
C THR A 636 125.84 -157.57 13.91
N LYS A 637 124.48 -157.60 13.61
CA LYS A 637 123.57 -157.71 12.39
C LYS A 637 122.03 -157.36 12.63
N PHE A 638 121.24 -156.99 11.58
CA PHE A 638 119.74 -157.19 11.33
C PHE A 638 118.66 -156.55 12.29
N ARG A 639 117.29 -156.48 12.13
CA ARG A 639 116.15 -156.50 11.08
C ARG A 639 114.80 -156.07 11.80
N ASP A 640 113.54 -155.91 11.29
CA ASP A 640 112.84 -155.50 10.02
C ASP A 640 111.26 -155.70 10.14
N HIS A 641 110.41 -155.21 9.20
CA HIS A 641 108.95 -155.48 8.89
C HIS A 641 107.82 -154.86 9.79
N ILE A 642 106.54 -154.58 9.40
CA ILE A 642 105.60 -154.62 8.21
C ILE A 642 104.32 -153.79 8.64
N PHE A 643 103.29 -153.23 7.93
CA PHE A 643 102.66 -152.97 6.58
C PHE A 643 101.62 -151.79 6.82
N SER A 644 100.68 -151.25 6.00
CA SER A 644 100.16 -151.14 4.58
C SER A 644 99.26 -149.85 4.57
N ASP A 645 98.88 -149.05 3.55
CA ASP A 645 98.58 -149.13 2.09
C ASP A 645 97.16 -149.64 1.69
N LYS A 646 96.36 -149.02 0.77
CA LYS A 646 96.31 -147.68 0.09
C LYS A 646 95.06 -147.55 -0.86
N TRP A 647 95.06 -146.63 -1.86
CA TRP A 647 94.27 -146.61 -3.15
C TRP A 647 92.84 -145.99 -3.10
N PHE A 648 92.21 -145.39 -4.15
CA PHE A 648 92.53 -144.62 -5.41
C PHE A 648 91.17 -144.27 -6.12
N GLN A 649 90.98 -143.45 -7.19
CA GLN A 649 91.65 -142.30 -7.84
C GLN A 649 90.67 -141.65 -8.89
N LEU A 650 90.93 -140.41 -9.35
CA LEU A 650 90.24 -139.67 -10.47
C LEU A 650 88.71 -139.43 -10.24
N ALA A 651 87.97 -138.47 -10.85
CA ALA A 651 88.07 -137.54 -12.00
C ALA A 651 87.35 -137.96 -13.30
N ILE A 652 86.92 -136.93 -14.08
CA ILE A 652 86.24 -136.93 -15.40
C ILE A 652 84.69 -136.99 -15.36
N CYS A 653 84.07 -136.31 -16.33
CA CYS A 653 82.68 -135.86 -16.36
C CYS A 653 81.69 -136.86 -17.01
N ILE A 654 80.44 -136.79 -16.56
CA ILE A 654 79.23 -136.47 -17.38
C ILE A 654 78.30 -135.63 -16.50
#